data_AF-A0A2E7ZEL3-F1
#
_entry.id   AF-A0A2E7ZEL3-F1
#
_cell.length_a   1.000
_cell.length_b   1.000
_cell.length_c   1.000
_cell.angle_alpha   90.00
_cell.angle_beta   90.00
_cell.angle_gamma   90.00
#
_symmetry.space_group_name_H-M   'P 1'
#
loop_
_entity.id
_entity.type
_entity.pdbx_description
1 polymer ?
#
loop_
_entity_poly.entity_id
_entity_poly.type
_entity_poly.pdbx_seq_one_letter_code
_entity_poly.pdbx_strand_id
1 'polypeptide(L)'
;MKLLLILYFWLSENRKSTLSSIILLIFSASGNAIEKSPLIVASPIEKTAFKLQGFETTRVDFQNIVSVGAASENQILLNGSGVTASDFDNDGLVDLFFAGLESSNILYKNHGDFVFMDVTPNALRCANHHCTAAVFADINADNWQDVVIGTIGKGVLLFINNQEGGFTQLNYGSNIPRDCAIYGIAISDLGNDGDLDMYISTYRSDSIRNNKNIKFEFMNINGQNAIKSAVDTRNGTKFNADRFYLNKKGHIFESGPSDYIIINENNTGYNAVKSSKFLNIIDDGQNLDLNWGLGCIFADLNNDLSDDLYICNDLEGGDFLILNDGGTYQNGRHLVRNNSPMFSMGVDVADVNNDGLSDIFICDMLSHALIARKKQTLRYPYISYSKKKPFLSLENNRNMLFVGDSGEYFDEIAYYSGLESSNWSWCPIFLDVDLDGYQDLFVTNGFGYDLENIDLVEDAEQGNAYNSGYLIKFNKNNFDEKYVKNERNLAFKNNGNLTFTNKEKDWGLDFNGISHGACLADLDNDGDEDIVINNFSLYSELDQFGNNAAGRLYYSDSKAAIYQNNCDKPRVRIRISGYPGNPKGIGAIVKFKQSGQTQTKQIRAGSRYCSSDEPAVTFSIEEEKANEMLVFLNGKKSKIQNLRPGYLYTLKEGDFSDFLEKNKLKNKKNEIFEIMGHTEIFHYPMETPTHINNAEHVNKDVYLNEPVIAIIETGRIGETVPMFNGGNIVDFSVRATIREDKNNEVGRLYDFFTLKHKNIVYLFELRNGIADEGQFYCNIVVKEYQSINKNLKVIKNFSISGFYRCFNWKPSGIKERIDLIVGGGPKLNNYPSGYDTLMIPYDLLQSKFLAGESKIIARRLMVNDIHIVDSNDGQTCDIILAAEASYIHYLRCDNANKITDISSTLGLRQLTGFWNSISSGDLNGDGKLDFLCGNASLNTMYNRYSKQGYSLVFNARKQDPIYHESFIWNSKAYLMQNLNEFKGLNPLLGFQYTSNSAFSETGIDGIFTSKMSSVSITNLENLVIMSGENGYSVEIIDDKTNYLPIYGSSIDDFNLDGKMDVYVCQGYPAYKNDVEPNFNYSGLFLLQDKAGEFVSYKGHEMGLSRDMFSPRCILAHDLNNDNKPEIIIGDYGKSYMTYINRSKNKAFKLGIIGDDVSIFGAKIKIKYDSGDTGPLYVYTPRKGYRTATTPQFCLGYEKNRKVVGLNVQINNNEQYIPVKPNVYRYTLELNSF
;
A
#
# COMPACT_ATOMS: atom_id res chain seq x y z
N MET A 1 12.91 53.23 21.76
CA MET A 1 14.37 52.99 21.87
C MET A 1 15.18 54.26 22.17
N LYS A 2 15.19 55.30 21.33
CA LYS A 2 16.01 56.51 21.58
C LYS A 2 15.71 57.25 22.89
N LEU A 3 14.43 57.35 23.29
CA LEU A 3 14.03 57.93 24.60
C LEU A 3 14.48 57.10 25.81
N LEU A 4 14.62 55.77 25.65
CA LEU A 4 15.05 54.84 26.69
C LEU A 4 16.58 54.84 26.87
N LEU A 5 17.34 55.00 25.78
CA LEU A 5 18.78 55.22 25.81
C LEU A 5 19.13 56.56 26.49
N ILE A 6 18.35 57.61 26.25
CA ILE A 6 18.53 58.91 26.91
C ILE A 6 18.27 58.80 28.43
N LEU A 7 17.25 58.03 28.85
CA LEU A 7 16.98 57.79 30.27
C LEU A 7 18.08 56.97 30.96
N TYR A 8 18.65 55.98 30.26
CA TYR A 8 19.73 55.14 30.76
C TYR A 8 21.03 55.93 31.00
N PHE A 9 21.41 56.79 30.06
CA PHE A 9 22.57 57.68 30.22
C PHE A 9 22.35 58.74 31.30
N TRP A 10 21.13 59.27 31.46
CA TRP A 10 20.82 60.24 32.51
C TRP A 10 20.84 59.63 33.93
N LEU A 11 20.51 58.34 34.06
CA LEU A 11 20.51 57.61 35.33
C LEU A 11 21.91 57.05 35.70
N SER A 12 22.74 56.71 34.70
CA SER A 12 24.10 56.20 34.94
C SER A 12 25.07 57.26 35.48
N GLU A 13 24.85 58.55 35.17
CA GLU A 13 25.65 59.65 35.70
C GLU A 13 25.38 59.96 37.20
N ASN A 14 24.22 59.57 37.75
CA ASN A 14 23.79 60.00 39.09
C ASN A 14 23.96 58.97 40.23
N ARG A 15 24.74 57.90 40.03
CA ARG A 15 25.13 56.89 41.05
C ARG A 15 24.03 56.48 42.04
N LYS A 16 22.79 56.26 41.58
CA LYS A 16 21.75 55.61 42.40
C LYS A 16 21.65 54.13 42.02
N SER A 17 22.50 53.31 42.64
CA SER A 17 22.64 51.87 42.35
C SER A 17 21.38 51.03 42.65
N THR A 18 20.42 51.56 43.41
CA THR A 18 19.21 50.83 43.81
C THR A 18 18.06 50.84 42.81
N LEU A 19 18.04 51.75 41.82
CA LEU A 19 17.01 51.73 40.76
C LEU A 19 17.41 50.90 39.53
N SER A 20 18.72 50.77 39.26
CA SER A 20 19.26 49.94 38.17
C SER A 20 18.94 48.46 38.38
N SER A 21 18.96 48.00 39.63
CA SER A 21 18.61 46.63 40.01
C SER A 21 17.10 46.34 39.90
N ILE A 22 16.25 47.35 40.07
CA ILE A 22 14.79 47.20 39.95
C ILE A 22 14.37 47.12 38.47
N ILE A 23 15.07 47.79 37.55
CA ILE A 23 14.81 47.66 36.11
C ILE A 23 15.26 46.28 35.59
N LEU A 24 16.34 45.69 36.13
CA LEU A 24 16.72 44.30 35.83
C LEU A 24 15.75 43.27 36.42
N LEU A 25 15.16 43.53 37.59
CA LEU A 25 14.14 42.68 38.21
C LEU A 25 12.73 42.81 37.57
N ILE A 26 12.45 43.91 36.87
CA ILE A 26 11.21 44.04 36.06
C ILE A 26 11.34 43.31 34.71
N PHE A 27 12.57 43.00 34.25
CA PHE A 27 12.80 42.14 33.09
C PHE A 27 12.84 40.64 33.43
N SER A 28 12.89 40.24 34.70
CA SER A 28 12.81 38.82 35.11
C SER A 28 11.39 38.34 35.41
N ALA A 29 10.36 39.11 35.03
CA ALA A 29 8.95 38.76 35.24
C ALA A 29 8.08 38.97 33.98
N SER A 30 8.69 38.90 32.79
CA SER A 30 7.98 38.74 31.51
C SER A 30 8.36 37.37 30.94
N GLY A 31 7.35 36.52 30.70
CA GLY A 31 7.51 35.08 30.45
C GLY A 31 8.48 34.69 29.33
N ASN A 32 8.99 33.46 29.44
CA ASN A 32 9.82 32.77 28.45
C ASN A 32 9.31 33.05 27.03
N ALA A 33 10.05 33.85 26.27
CA ALA A 33 9.76 34.10 24.87
C ALA A 33 10.69 33.22 24.03
N ILE A 34 10.10 32.26 23.30
CA ILE A 34 10.80 31.39 22.35
C ILE A 34 11.68 32.23 21.42
N GLU A 35 12.92 31.80 21.23
CA GLU A 35 13.92 32.49 20.41
C GLU A 35 13.56 32.41 18.92
N LYS A 36 13.69 33.53 18.21
CA LYS A 36 13.33 33.65 16.78
C LYS A 36 14.41 34.38 16.00
N SER A 37 14.88 33.76 14.93
CA SER A 37 15.87 34.33 14.01
C SER A 37 15.25 34.44 12.61
N PRO A 38 15.45 35.55 11.89
CA PRO A 38 14.94 35.70 10.52
C PRO A 38 15.69 34.77 9.57
N LEU A 39 14.96 34.18 8.63
CA LEU A 39 15.49 33.42 7.50
C LEU A 39 15.78 34.35 6.33
N ILE A 40 16.89 34.16 5.63
CA ILE A 40 17.35 35.04 4.55
C ILE A 40 17.01 34.45 3.17
N VAL A 41 15.77 34.61 2.75
CA VAL A 41 15.30 34.08 1.47
C VAL A 41 15.79 34.95 0.31
N ALA A 42 16.63 34.37 -0.56
CA ALA A 42 17.02 35.02 -1.81
C ALA A 42 15.91 34.92 -2.86
N SER A 43 15.85 35.89 -3.79
CA SER A 43 14.95 35.74 -4.95
C SER A 43 15.49 34.67 -5.90
N PRO A 44 14.65 33.78 -6.44
CA PRO A 44 15.12 32.65 -7.23
C PRO A 44 15.76 33.16 -8.54
N ILE A 45 16.95 32.65 -8.83
CA ILE A 45 17.75 33.07 -10.00
C ILE A 45 17.53 32.11 -11.19
N GLU A 46 17.12 30.87 -10.93
CA GLU A 46 16.99 29.80 -11.92
C GLU A 46 15.56 29.26 -12.04
N LYS A 47 15.32 28.44 -13.09
CA LYS A 47 14.00 27.87 -13.38
C LYS A 47 13.75 26.50 -12.74
N THR A 48 14.78 25.80 -12.30
CA THR A 48 14.68 24.47 -11.65
C THR A 48 14.54 24.64 -10.15
N ALA A 49 13.90 23.67 -9.48
CA ALA A 49 13.76 23.70 -8.01
C ALA A 49 15.13 23.59 -7.33
N PHE A 50 15.95 22.61 -7.74
CA PHE A 50 17.31 22.47 -7.26
C PHE A 50 18.34 22.95 -8.26
N LYS A 51 19.45 23.43 -7.72
CA LYS A 51 20.67 23.81 -8.44
C LYS A 51 21.85 23.05 -7.87
N LEU A 52 22.49 22.23 -8.71
CA LEU A 52 23.76 21.60 -8.35
C LEU A 52 24.87 22.66 -8.23
N GLN A 53 25.47 22.77 -7.06
CA GLN A 53 26.60 23.66 -6.81
C GLN A 53 27.90 23.01 -7.28
N GLY A 54 28.67 23.75 -8.08
CA GLY A 54 29.95 23.28 -8.60
C GLY A 54 31.10 23.47 -7.61
N PHE A 55 32.19 22.72 -7.80
CA PHE A 55 33.41 22.82 -6.99
C PHE A 55 33.96 24.26 -6.86
N GLU A 56 33.79 25.10 -7.88
CA GLU A 56 34.26 26.49 -7.81
C GLU A 56 33.54 27.33 -6.76
N THR A 57 32.30 26.96 -6.43
CA THR A 57 31.53 27.51 -5.32
C THR A 57 31.84 26.73 -4.05
N THR A 58 31.64 25.41 -4.09
CA THR A 58 31.58 24.60 -2.87
C THR A 58 32.92 24.34 -2.21
N ARG A 59 33.98 24.26 -3.03
CA ARG A 59 35.30 23.75 -2.62
C ARG A 59 35.27 22.32 -2.04
N VAL A 60 34.16 21.60 -2.24
CA VAL A 60 34.01 20.18 -1.88
C VAL A 60 34.45 19.32 -3.06
N ASP A 61 35.53 18.56 -2.88
CA ASP A 61 36.13 17.66 -3.86
C ASP A 61 36.12 16.19 -3.43
N PHE A 62 35.42 15.86 -2.34
CA PHE A 62 35.29 14.50 -1.84
C PHE A 62 34.79 13.54 -2.93
N GLN A 63 35.40 12.35 -2.98
CA GLN A 63 35.01 11.27 -3.89
C GLN A 63 34.93 9.96 -3.13
N ASN A 64 33.81 9.24 -3.24
CA ASN A 64 33.72 7.88 -2.73
C ASN A 64 33.97 6.88 -3.86
N ILE A 65 35.07 6.14 -3.75
CA ILE A 65 35.60 5.33 -4.84
C ILE A 65 36.02 3.96 -4.34
N VAL A 66 35.87 2.96 -5.21
CA VAL A 66 36.32 1.58 -4.98
C VAL A 66 36.95 1.03 -6.25
N SER A 67 38.13 0.43 -6.14
CA SER A 67 38.77 -0.24 -7.26
C SER A 67 37.99 -1.51 -7.66
N VAL A 68 37.92 -1.82 -8.96
CA VAL A 68 37.32 -3.09 -9.43
C VAL A 68 38.00 -4.31 -8.80
N GLY A 69 39.30 -4.20 -8.49
CA GLY A 69 40.04 -5.21 -7.74
C GLY A 69 39.45 -5.43 -6.35
N ALA A 70 39.31 -4.38 -5.55
CA ALA A 70 38.73 -4.47 -4.21
C ALA A 70 37.28 -4.95 -4.25
N ALA A 71 36.45 -4.43 -5.15
CA ALA A 71 35.05 -4.90 -5.32
C ALA A 71 34.96 -6.39 -5.70
N SER A 72 35.95 -6.92 -6.43
CA SER A 72 36.03 -8.35 -6.77
C SER A 72 36.47 -9.24 -5.61
N GLU A 73 37.23 -8.68 -4.67
CA GLU A 73 37.61 -9.38 -3.45
C GLU A 73 36.47 -9.33 -2.42
N ASN A 74 35.81 -8.18 -2.30
CA ASN A 74 34.69 -7.96 -1.40
C ASN A 74 33.60 -7.08 -2.03
N GLN A 75 32.54 -7.71 -2.54
CA GLN A 75 31.39 -7.02 -3.13
C GLN A 75 30.60 -6.15 -2.15
N ILE A 76 30.80 -6.32 -0.83
CA ILE A 76 30.11 -5.51 0.16
C ILE A 76 30.47 -4.04 0.04
N LEU A 77 31.66 -3.73 -0.49
CA LEU A 77 32.07 -2.36 -0.81
C LEU A 77 31.13 -1.66 -1.81
N LEU A 78 30.33 -2.40 -2.58
CA LEU A 78 29.39 -1.83 -3.57
C LEU A 78 28.13 -1.23 -2.93
N ASN A 79 27.88 -1.48 -1.65
CA ASN A 79 26.77 -0.90 -0.90
C ASN A 79 27.03 0.57 -0.51
N GLY A 80 28.25 1.08 -0.75
CA GLY A 80 28.54 2.50 -0.64
C GLY A 80 28.76 3.01 0.78
N SER A 81 28.59 4.32 0.93
CA SER A 81 28.82 5.08 2.15
C SER A 81 27.89 6.29 2.21
N GLY A 82 27.84 6.97 3.35
CA GLY A 82 26.91 8.07 3.59
C GLY A 82 27.56 9.40 3.97
N VAL A 83 26.69 10.33 4.35
CA VAL A 83 27.03 11.72 4.69
C VAL A 83 26.17 12.16 5.86
N THR A 84 26.68 13.06 6.69
CA THR A 84 25.89 13.68 7.77
C THR A 84 26.12 15.18 7.83
N ALA A 85 25.07 15.91 8.18
CA ALA A 85 25.07 17.35 8.31
C ALA A 85 24.67 17.79 9.72
N SER A 86 25.44 18.69 10.33
CA SER A 86 25.10 19.34 11.59
C SER A 86 26.07 20.50 11.85
N ASP A 87 25.68 21.46 12.68
CA ASP A 87 26.56 22.54 13.17
C ASP A 87 27.47 21.97 14.27
N PHE A 88 28.68 21.51 13.91
CA PHE A 88 29.53 20.76 14.84
C PHE A 88 30.29 21.67 15.82
N ASP A 89 30.46 22.95 15.48
CA ASP A 89 31.17 23.92 16.31
C ASP A 89 30.30 25.06 16.88
N ASN A 90 28.98 24.95 16.71
CA ASN A 90 27.96 25.86 17.20
C ASN A 90 28.12 27.31 16.68
N ASP A 91 28.60 27.49 15.45
CA ASP A 91 28.73 28.82 14.83
C ASP A 91 27.48 29.27 14.06
N GLY A 92 26.47 28.41 13.97
CA GLY A 92 25.19 28.66 13.31
C GLY A 92 25.18 28.33 11.82
N LEU A 93 26.26 27.75 11.27
CA LEU A 93 26.32 27.21 9.92
C LEU A 93 26.37 25.68 9.99
N VAL A 94 25.66 25.03 9.08
CA VAL A 94 25.63 23.56 9.03
C VAL A 94 26.87 23.04 8.29
N ASP A 95 27.61 22.14 8.92
CA ASP A 95 28.81 21.51 8.41
C ASP A 95 28.54 20.11 7.85
N LEU A 96 29.48 19.56 7.07
CA LEU A 96 29.31 18.28 6.39
C LEU A 96 30.41 17.29 6.74
N PHE A 97 30.05 16.04 7.03
CA PHE A 97 31.00 14.94 7.19
C PHE A 97 30.69 13.80 6.23
N PHE A 98 31.68 13.44 5.40
CA PHE A 98 31.59 12.34 4.44
C PHE A 98 32.38 11.12 4.90
N ALA A 99 31.73 9.96 4.91
CA ALA A 99 32.40 8.67 5.06
C ALA A 99 32.88 8.13 3.71
N GLY A 100 34.06 7.49 3.71
CA GLY A 100 34.71 6.97 2.51
C GLY A 100 35.10 5.50 2.60
N LEU A 101 35.10 4.81 1.46
CA LEU A 101 35.49 3.41 1.35
C LEU A 101 37.00 3.24 1.13
N GLU A 102 37.52 3.50 -0.08
CA GLU A 102 38.99 3.59 -0.30
C GLU A 102 39.51 5.02 -0.10
N SER A 103 38.61 5.99 0.03
CA SER A 103 38.91 7.39 0.37
C SER A 103 38.95 7.59 1.88
N SER A 104 39.72 8.58 2.35
CA SER A 104 39.64 9.02 3.75
C SER A 104 38.32 9.74 4.01
N ASN A 105 37.82 9.66 5.25
CA ASN A 105 36.69 10.50 5.66
C ASN A 105 37.10 11.97 5.69
N ILE A 106 36.16 12.88 5.40
CA ILE A 106 36.41 14.32 5.38
C ILE A 106 35.31 15.07 6.13
N LEU A 107 35.71 15.93 7.07
CA LEU A 107 34.90 16.95 7.74
C LEU A 107 35.13 18.30 7.06
N TYR A 108 34.07 18.85 6.52
CA TYR A 108 34.01 20.15 5.86
C TYR A 108 33.30 21.16 6.75
N LYS A 109 34.02 22.21 7.15
CA LYS A 109 33.44 23.36 7.83
C LYS A 109 32.79 24.31 6.83
N ASN A 110 31.55 24.72 7.08
CA ASN A 110 30.85 25.72 6.30
C ASN A 110 31.31 27.13 6.69
N HIS A 111 31.57 27.96 5.69
CA HIS A 111 31.96 29.37 5.85
C HIS A 111 30.91 30.35 5.31
N GLY A 112 29.73 29.86 4.96
CA GLY A 112 28.63 30.60 4.33
C GLY A 112 28.73 30.59 2.81
N ASP A 113 27.63 30.98 2.15
CA ASP A 113 27.51 31.04 0.68
C ASP A 113 27.94 29.74 -0.02
N PHE A 114 27.61 28.59 0.58
CA PHE A 114 28.03 27.25 0.16
C PHE A 114 29.54 27.03 0.12
N VAL A 115 30.39 27.84 0.75
CA VAL A 115 31.85 27.64 0.75
C VAL A 115 32.28 26.74 1.90
N PHE A 116 32.92 25.61 1.58
CA PHE A 116 33.35 24.64 2.59
C PHE A 116 34.88 24.47 2.64
N MET A 117 35.44 24.15 3.82
CA MET A 117 36.87 23.88 3.98
C MET A 117 37.12 22.57 4.74
N ASP A 118 38.04 21.73 4.24
CA ASP A 118 38.49 20.52 4.96
C ASP A 118 39.19 20.92 6.26
N VAL A 119 38.57 20.58 7.40
CA VAL A 119 39.09 20.77 8.76
C VAL A 119 39.37 19.44 9.46
N THR A 120 39.43 18.33 8.71
CA THR A 120 39.45 16.96 9.25
C THR A 120 40.69 16.68 10.10
N PRO A 121 40.52 16.35 11.39
CA PRO A 121 41.62 15.88 12.22
C PRO A 121 42.09 14.49 11.78
N ASN A 122 43.39 14.19 11.97
CA ASN A 122 43.98 12.92 11.55
C ASN A 122 43.26 11.67 12.09
N ALA A 123 42.73 11.73 13.33
CA ALA A 123 42.01 10.63 13.94
C ALA A 123 40.69 10.31 13.21
N LEU A 124 40.02 11.36 12.68
CA LEU A 124 38.71 11.26 12.04
C LEU A 124 38.80 10.82 10.57
N ARG A 125 39.98 10.96 9.93
CA ARG A 125 40.23 10.47 8.56
C ARG A 125 40.13 8.94 8.43
N CYS A 126 40.27 8.21 9.53
CA CYS A 126 40.19 6.75 9.62
C CYS A 126 40.97 6.00 8.51
N ALA A 127 42.21 6.42 8.23
CA ALA A 127 43.02 5.83 7.16
C ALA A 127 43.06 4.29 7.23
N ASN A 128 42.79 3.63 6.10
CA ASN A 128 42.66 2.17 5.93
C ASN A 128 41.42 1.51 6.56
N HIS A 129 40.36 2.28 6.82
CA HIS A 129 39.04 1.74 7.17
C HIS A 129 38.09 1.97 6.01
N HIS A 130 37.20 1.00 5.77
CA HIS A 130 36.06 1.20 4.88
C HIS A 130 34.89 1.70 5.74
N CYS A 131 34.68 3.02 5.73
CA CYS A 131 33.63 3.68 6.50
C CYS A 131 32.35 3.77 5.66
N THR A 132 31.21 3.49 6.29
CA THR A 132 29.91 3.30 5.63
C THR A 132 28.88 4.29 6.18
N ALA A 133 28.35 4.05 7.38
CA ALA A 133 27.40 4.96 8.01
C ALA A 133 28.11 6.15 8.69
N ALA A 134 27.48 7.32 8.67
CA ALA A 134 27.93 8.53 9.36
C ALA A 134 26.75 9.25 10.01
N VAL A 135 26.88 9.59 11.31
CA VAL A 135 25.85 10.30 12.06
C VAL A 135 26.50 11.33 12.98
N PHE A 136 26.07 12.59 12.88
CA PHE A 136 26.26 13.57 13.94
C PHE A 136 25.19 13.41 15.01
N ALA A 137 25.63 13.30 16.26
CA ALA A 137 24.76 13.33 17.43
C ALA A 137 25.56 13.80 18.64
N ASP A 138 24.91 14.49 19.57
CA ASP A 138 25.52 14.90 20.83
C ASP A 138 25.25 13.82 21.88
N ILE A 139 26.18 12.87 22.02
CA ILE A 139 25.92 11.60 22.72
C ILE A 139 26.37 11.71 24.18
N ASN A 140 27.28 12.64 24.47
CA ASN A 140 27.71 12.98 25.82
C ASN A 140 26.92 14.15 26.45
N ALA A 141 25.93 14.68 25.73
CA ALA A 141 25.04 15.77 26.13
C ALA A 141 25.78 17.07 26.53
N ASP A 142 26.87 17.40 25.85
CA ASP A 142 27.69 18.60 26.13
C ASP A 142 27.37 19.79 25.22
N ASN A 143 26.35 19.66 24.37
CA ASN A 143 25.90 20.60 23.34
C ASN A 143 26.85 20.75 22.15
N TRP A 144 27.84 19.86 21.97
CA TRP A 144 28.66 19.75 20.77
C TRP A 144 28.35 18.47 20.01
N GLN A 145 28.47 18.49 18.68
CA GLN A 145 28.18 17.31 17.88
C GLN A 145 29.36 16.35 17.88
N ASP A 146 29.12 15.11 18.28
CA ASP A 146 30.03 13.98 18.15
C ASP A 146 29.79 13.26 16.81
N VAL A 147 30.74 12.42 16.40
CA VAL A 147 30.64 11.65 15.15
C VAL A 147 30.59 10.16 15.43
N VAL A 148 29.52 9.50 14.98
CA VAL A 148 29.40 8.04 14.94
C VAL A 148 29.67 7.54 13.54
N ILE A 149 30.56 6.56 13.41
CA ILE A 149 30.97 6.00 12.12
C ILE A 149 30.75 4.49 12.13
N GLY A 150 29.94 4.00 11.20
CA GLY A 150 29.84 2.59 10.85
C GLY A 150 30.99 2.17 9.93
N THR A 151 31.45 0.93 10.03
CA THR A 151 32.50 0.40 9.15
C THR A 151 32.21 -1.01 8.65
N ILE A 152 32.98 -1.44 7.65
CA ILE A 152 33.07 -2.86 7.25
C ILE A 152 34.21 -3.54 8.03
N GLY A 153 33.87 -4.45 8.93
CA GLY A 153 34.83 -5.33 9.62
C GLY A 153 35.67 -4.67 10.73
N LYS A 154 35.22 -3.53 11.27
CA LYS A 154 35.85 -2.86 12.44
C LYS A 154 34.84 -2.40 13.50
N GLY A 155 33.54 -2.58 13.27
CA GLY A 155 32.48 -2.21 14.21
C GLY A 155 32.13 -0.72 14.12
N VAL A 156 31.54 -0.17 15.19
CA VAL A 156 31.22 1.26 15.30
C VAL A 156 32.41 2.01 15.89
N LEU A 157 32.75 3.17 15.32
CA LEU A 157 33.72 4.11 15.87
C LEU A 157 32.95 5.34 16.39
N LEU A 158 33.12 5.69 17.66
CA LEU A 158 32.59 6.93 18.22
C LEU A 158 33.72 7.92 18.47
N PHE A 159 33.53 9.15 18.03
CA PHE A 159 34.45 10.26 18.19
C PHE A 159 33.77 11.40 18.94
N ILE A 160 34.23 11.65 20.16
CA ILE A 160 33.75 12.76 20.99
C ILE A 160 34.44 14.06 20.60
N ASN A 161 33.67 15.10 20.38
CA ASN A 161 34.18 16.44 20.10
C ASN A 161 34.86 17.02 21.35
N ASN A 162 36.11 17.47 21.21
CA ASN A 162 36.86 18.00 22.34
C ASN A 162 36.69 19.52 22.55
N GLN A 163 35.82 20.17 21.76
CA GLN A 163 35.51 21.61 21.82
C GLN A 163 36.69 22.54 21.48
N GLU A 164 37.82 21.98 21.05
CA GLU A 164 39.05 22.70 20.68
C GLU A 164 39.44 22.42 19.20
N GLY A 165 38.49 21.98 18.38
CA GLY A 165 38.69 21.66 16.96
C GLY A 165 39.28 20.27 16.71
N GLY A 166 39.14 19.33 17.65
CA GLY A 166 39.58 17.94 17.51
C GLY A 166 38.55 16.93 18.03
N PHE A 167 38.85 15.64 17.80
CA PHE A 167 37.99 14.54 18.23
C PHE A 167 38.80 13.46 18.97
N THR A 168 38.18 12.86 19.99
CA THR A 168 38.73 11.74 20.76
C THR A 168 37.91 10.48 20.54
N GLN A 169 38.54 9.42 20.06
CA GLN A 169 37.85 8.15 19.85
C GLN A 169 37.56 7.45 21.19
N LEU A 170 36.30 7.04 21.42
CA LEU A 170 35.91 6.21 22.55
C LEU A 170 36.04 4.71 22.25
N ASN A 171 36.40 3.94 23.29
CA ASN A 171 36.55 2.49 23.23
C ASN A 171 35.46 1.79 24.06
N TYR A 172 34.49 1.17 23.39
CA TYR A 172 33.31 0.54 24.01
C TYR A 172 33.50 -0.90 24.51
N GLY A 173 34.74 -1.36 24.71
CA GLY A 173 35.03 -2.74 25.08
C GLY A 173 34.83 -3.76 23.94
N SER A 174 34.72 -5.05 24.28
CA SER A 174 34.74 -6.19 23.33
C SER A 174 33.36 -6.66 22.83
N ASN A 175 32.27 -5.98 23.20
CA ASN A 175 30.91 -6.52 23.04
C ASN A 175 30.25 -6.19 21.69
N ILE A 176 30.82 -5.29 20.88
CA ILE A 176 30.41 -5.07 19.48
C ILE A 176 31.23 -6.04 18.59
N PRO A 177 30.60 -6.90 17.77
CA PRO A 177 31.32 -7.75 16.83
C PRO A 177 32.07 -6.90 15.83
N ARG A 178 33.31 -7.29 15.57
CA ARG A 178 34.18 -6.60 14.61
C ARG A 178 34.16 -7.29 13.25
N ASP A 179 33.32 -8.29 13.05
CA ASP A 179 33.21 -9.10 11.83
C ASP A 179 31.90 -8.86 11.06
N CYS A 180 31.23 -7.74 11.28
CA CYS A 180 30.07 -7.27 10.52
C CYS A 180 30.35 -5.96 9.76
N ALA A 181 29.48 -5.63 8.81
CA ALA A 181 29.37 -4.31 8.19
C ALA A 181 28.18 -3.57 8.78
N ILE A 182 28.28 -2.25 8.93
CA ILE A 182 27.25 -1.40 9.56
C ILE A 182 26.79 -0.36 8.55
N TYR A 183 25.55 -0.48 8.06
CA TYR A 183 24.98 0.45 7.09
C TYR A 183 23.87 1.33 7.67
N GLY A 184 23.21 0.88 8.74
CA GLY A 184 22.19 1.65 9.45
C GLY A 184 22.59 1.94 10.88
N ILE A 185 22.43 3.20 11.27
CA ILE A 185 22.55 3.70 12.63
C ILE A 185 21.34 4.61 12.85
N ALA A 186 20.54 4.33 13.87
CA ALA A 186 19.43 5.17 14.29
C ALA A 186 19.59 5.48 15.79
N ILE A 187 19.37 6.73 16.17
CA ILE A 187 19.61 7.23 17.53
C ILE A 187 18.31 7.76 18.12
N SER A 188 17.99 7.36 19.35
CA SER A 188 16.82 7.83 20.11
C SER A 188 17.04 7.60 21.61
N ASP A 189 16.23 8.24 22.44
CA ASP A 189 16.19 8.04 23.91
C ASP A 189 15.21 6.90 24.24
N LEU A 190 15.69 5.65 24.17
CA LEU A 190 14.84 4.44 24.23
C LEU A 190 14.24 4.19 25.62
N GLY A 191 14.92 4.67 26.66
CA GLY A 191 14.48 4.58 28.05
C GLY A 191 13.62 5.76 28.52
N ASN A 192 13.56 6.84 27.72
CA ASN A 192 13.08 8.15 28.16
C ASN A 192 13.79 8.61 29.45
N ASP A 193 15.08 8.29 29.57
CA ASP A 193 15.94 8.63 30.70
C ASP A 193 16.85 9.83 30.41
N GLY A 194 16.80 10.33 29.18
CA GLY A 194 17.51 11.51 28.70
C GLY A 194 18.84 11.18 28.03
N ASP A 195 19.33 9.93 28.08
CA ASP A 195 20.57 9.55 27.43
C ASP A 195 20.27 9.00 26.01
N LEU A 196 21.02 9.43 25.00
CA LEU A 196 20.82 8.94 23.63
C LEU A 196 21.41 7.53 23.45
N ASP A 197 20.55 6.59 23.06
CA ASP A 197 20.88 5.22 22.70
C ASP A 197 20.98 5.04 21.18
N MET A 198 21.59 3.94 20.74
CA MET A 198 21.74 3.65 19.30
C MET A 198 21.28 2.25 18.95
N TYR A 199 20.49 2.15 17.89
CA TYR A 199 20.27 0.90 17.19
C TYR A 199 21.22 0.78 16.00
N ILE A 200 21.84 -0.39 15.85
CA ILE A 200 22.81 -0.71 14.81
C ILE A 200 22.32 -1.92 14.03
N SER A 201 21.98 -1.70 12.76
CA SER A 201 21.72 -2.78 11.82
C SER A 201 23.04 -3.33 11.27
N THR A 202 23.08 -4.65 11.08
CA THR A 202 24.31 -5.37 10.74
C THR A 202 24.16 -6.20 9.48
N TYR A 203 25.20 -6.14 8.66
CA TYR A 203 25.34 -6.88 7.42
C TYR A 203 26.61 -7.72 7.43
N ARG A 204 26.79 -8.64 6.47
CA ARG A 204 28.08 -9.36 6.33
C ARG A 204 29.21 -8.38 6.02
N SER A 205 30.37 -8.62 6.63
CA SER A 205 31.62 -7.90 6.32
C SER A 205 32.35 -8.46 5.09
N ASP A 206 32.12 -9.74 4.76
CA ASP A 206 32.73 -10.45 3.62
C ASP A 206 31.71 -11.46 3.05
N SER A 207 31.84 -11.81 1.78
CA SER A 207 30.91 -12.67 1.05
C SER A 207 31.45 -14.09 0.88
N ILE A 208 30.78 -15.07 1.49
CA ILE A 208 31.11 -16.50 1.27
C ILE A 208 30.90 -16.91 -0.19
N ARG A 209 29.98 -16.24 -0.90
CA ARG A 209 29.61 -16.52 -2.29
C ARG A 209 30.83 -16.39 -3.21
N ASN A 210 31.75 -15.49 -2.87
CA ASN A 210 32.94 -15.22 -3.69
C ASN A 210 34.23 -15.84 -3.10
N ASN A 211 34.15 -16.39 -1.88
CA ASN A 211 35.29 -16.97 -1.20
C ASN A 211 35.43 -18.48 -1.47
N LYS A 212 36.10 -18.81 -2.58
CA LYS A 212 36.42 -20.20 -3.02
C LYS A 212 37.20 -21.04 -2.00
N ASN A 213 37.72 -20.41 -0.95
CA ASN A 213 38.57 -21.05 0.05
C ASN A 213 37.78 -21.48 1.29
N ILE A 214 36.48 -21.17 1.36
CA ILE A 214 35.63 -21.69 2.43
C ILE A 214 35.36 -23.18 2.18
N LYS A 215 35.67 -24.00 3.18
CA LYS A 215 35.38 -25.44 3.21
C LYS A 215 34.35 -25.73 4.28
N PHE A 216 33.30 -26.45 3.89
CA PHE A 216 32.25 -26.92 4.79
C PHE A 216 32.48 -28.40 5.13
N GLU A 217 32.44 -28.72 6.42
CA GLU A 217 32.28 -30.11 6.89
C GLU A 217 30.81 -30.34 7.24
N PHE A 218 30.30 -31.52 6.91
CA PHE A 218 28.91 -31.90 7.20
C PHE A 218 28.84 -32.98 8.29
N MET A 219 27.71 -33.02 8.99
CA MET A 219 27.34 -34.10 9.90
C MET A 219 25.90 -34.55 9.62
N ASN A 220 25.59 -35.80 9.94
CA ASN A 220 24.23 -36.33 9.83
C ASN A 220 23.56 -36.30 11.20
N ILE A 221 22.40 -35.65 11.30
CA ILE A 221 21.57 -35.61 12.51
C ILE A 221 20.19 -36.15 12.12
N ASN A 222 19.81 -37.32 12.65
CA ASN A 222 18.51 -37.97 12.42
C ASN A 222 18.12 -38.12 10.93
N GLY A 223 19.08 -38.41 10.05
CA GLY A 223 18.84 -38.57 8.62
C GLY A 223 18.85 -37.26 7.82
N GLN A 224 19.13 -36.12 8.45
CA GLN A 224 19.30 -34.82 7.78
C GLN A 224 20.77 -34.38 7.84
N ASN A 225 21.27 -33.87 6.72
CA ASN A 225 22.60 -33.26 6.68
C ASN A 225 22.55 -31.89 7.37
N ALA A 226 23.51 -31.62 8.23
CA ALA A 226 23.74 -30.33 8.89
C ALA A 226 25.21 -29.91 8.70
N ILE A 227 25.48 -28.62 8.81
CA ILE A 227 26.84 -28.09 8.69
C ILE A 227 27.53 -28.24 10.05
N LYS A 228 28.67 -28.94 10.06
CA LYS A 228 29.49 -29.19 11.24
C LYS A 228 30.52 -28.06 11.45
N SER A 229 31.12 -27.57 10.38
CA SER A 229 32.04 -26.43 10.42
C SER A 229 32.17 -25.76 9.07
N ALA A 230 32.56 -24.48 9.08
CA ALA A 230 32.93 -23.71 7.90
C ALA A 230 34.25 -22.99 8.17
N VAL A 231 35.26 -23.20 7.31
CA VAL A 231 36.63 -22.67 7.53
C VAL A 231 37.16 -22.05 6.24
N ASP A 232 37.65 -20.81 6.30
CA ASP A 232 38.43 -20.21 5.22
C ASP A 232 39.86 -20.77 5.23
N THR A 233 40.25 -21.50 4.18
CA THR A 233 41.56 -22.14 4.10
C THR A 233 42.71 -21.16 3.80
N ARG A 234 42.46 -19.90 3.47
CA ARG A 234 43.52 -18.88 3.27
C ARG A 234 44.18 -18.48 4.58
N ASN A 235 43.38 -18.26 5.60
CA ASN A 235 43.79 -17.66 6.87
C ASN A 235 43.42 -18.53 8.09
N GLY A 236 42.70 -19.64 7.89
CA GLY A 236 42.29 -20.54 8.97
C GLY A 236 41.10 -20.04 9.79
N THR A 237 40.44 -18.95 9.37
CA THR A 237 39.28 -18.39 10.08
C THR A 237 38.15 -19.40 10.11
N LYS A 238 37.69 -19.74 11.31
CA LYS A 238 36.53 -20.60 11.53
C LYS A 238 35.29 -19.74 11.68
N PHE A 239 34.31 -19.95 10.82
CA PHE A 239 33.00 -19.32 10.96
C PHE A 239 32.12 -20.15 11.90
N ASN A 240 31.17 -19.50 12.56
CA ASN A 240 30.16 -20.20 13.32
C ASN A 240 29.32 -21.08 12.37
N ALA A 241 29.26 -22.39 12.65
CA ALA A 241 28.51 -23.33 11.81
C ALA A 241 27.00 -23.03 11.79
N ASP A 242 26.47 -22.47 12.89
CA ASP A 242 25.05 -22.10 13.02
C ASP A 242 24.65 -20.91 12.13
N ARG A 243 25.63 -20.18 11.58
CA ARG A 243 25.41 -19.15 10.57
C ARG A 243 24.99 -19.75 9.23
N PHE A 244 25.15 -21.06 9.02
CA PHE A 244 24.87 -21.70 7.76
C PHE A 244 23.81 -22.78 7.90
N TYR A 245 22.90 -22.85 6.94
CA TYR A 245 21.86 -23.87 6.92
C TYR A 245 21.68 -24.46 5.52
N LEU A 246 21.12 -25.66 5.46
CA LEU A 246 20.84 -26.37 4.22
C LEU A 246 19.34 -26.30 3.91
N ASN A 247 18.99 -25.95 2.67
CA ASN A 247 17.60 -26.12 2.22
C ASN A 247 17.28 -27.60 1.92
N LYS A 248 16.02 -27.91 1.59
CA LYS A 248 15.58 -29.27 1.24
C LYS A 248 16.32 -29.89 0.04
N LYS A 249 16.96 -29.06 -0.82
CA LYS A 249 17.77 -29.48 -1.97
C LYS A 249 19.26 -29.64 -1.63
N GLY A 250 19.68 -29.37 -0.38
CA GLY A 250 21.07 -29.43 0.05
C GLY A 250 21.91 -28.21 -0.35
N HIS A 251 21.29 -27.09 -0.74
CA HIS A 251 22.01 -25.83 -0.97
C HIS A 251 22.33 -25.15 0.36
N ILE A 252 23.52 -24.57 0.47
CA ILE A 252 23.98 -23.83 1.64
C ILE A 252 23.47 -22.38 1.55
N PHE A 253 22.82 -21.93 2.61
CA PHE A 253 22.44 -20.55 2.86
C PHE A 253 23.21 -20.02 4.05
N GLU A 254 23.33 -18.70 4.11
CA GLU A 254 23.95 -17.96 5.19
C GLU A 254 22.87 -17.15 5.88
N SER A 255 22.86 -17.16 7.21
CA SER A 255 22.09 -16.25 8.02
C SER A 255 22.90 -14.98 8.28
N GLY A 256 22.22 -13.84 8.32
CA GLY A 256 22.86 -12.58 8.66
C GLY A 256 23.37 -12.52 10.11
N PRO A 257 24.24 -11.56 10.44
CA PRO A 257 24.68 -11.33 11.82
C PRO A 257 23.53 -10.80 12.71
N SER A 258 23.79 -10.72 14.02
CA SER A 258 22.83 -10.12 14.97
C SER A 258 22.98 -8.61 14.98
N ASP A 259 21.85 -7.91 15.04
CA ASP A 259 21.84 -6.46 15.27
C ASP A 259 22.12 -6.13 16.74
N TYR A 260 22.53 -4.89 17.00
CA TYR A 260 22.95 -4.43 18.33
C TYR A 260 22.21 -3.17 18.75
N ILE A 261 21.95 -3.08 20.04
CA ILE A 261 21.59 -1.83 20.71
C ILE A 261 22.77 -1.42 21.58
N ILE A 262 23.22 -0.18 21.42
CA ILE A 262 24.23 0.44 22.26
C ILE A 262 23.47 1.31 23.26
N ILE A 263 23.46 0.87 24.51
CA ILE A 263 22.81 1.58 25.62
C ILE A 263 23.80 2.55 26.22
N ASN A 264 23.42 3.82 26.35
CA ASN A 264 24.18 4.86 27.03
C ASN A 264 23.74 4.92 28.50
N GLU A 265 24.67 4.63 29.41
CA GLU A 265 24.47 4.68 30.85
C GLU A 265 25.25 5.88 31.41
N ASN A 266 24.58 7.01 31.63
CA ASN A 266 25.11 8.25 32.20
C ASN A 266 26.03 9.06 31.25
N ASN A 267 25.62 9.25 30.00
CA ASN A 267 26.29 10.10 28.98
C ASN A 267 27.75 9.73 28.62
N THR A 268 28.34 8.72 29.27
CA THR A 268 29.76 8.36 29.11
C THR A 268 30.03 6.86 29.24
N GLY A 269 29.10 6.09 29.80
CA GLY A 269 29.16 4.63 29.85
C GLY A 269 28.37 4.04 28.69
N TYR A 270 28.92 3.08 27.95
CA TYR A 270 28.22 2.48 26.81
C TYR A 270 28.33 0.98 26.85
N ASN A 271 27.19 0.31 26.74
CA ASN A 271 27.08 -1.13 26.75
C ASN A 271 26.37 -1.62 25.49
N ALA A 272 27.10 -2.32 24.64
CA ALA A 272 26.51 -2.99 23.49
C ALA A 272 25.86 -4.32 23.90
N VAL A 273 24.59 -4.49 23.57
CA VAL A 273 23.81 -5.71 23.77
C VAL A 273 23.19 -6.15 22.44
N LYS A 274 23.02 -7.46 22.26
CA LYS A 274 22.26 -7.97 21.10
C LYS A 274 20.82 -7.47 21.17
N SER A 275 20.29 -7.03 20.04
CA SER A 275 18.94 -6.46 19.94
C SER A 275 17.86 -7.42 20.47
N SER A 276 17.92 -8.72 20.12
CA SER A 276 16.94 -9.71 20.59
C SER A 276 16.84 -9.82 22.12
N LYS A 277 17.97 -9.65 22.81
CA LYS A 277 18.05 -9.76 24.27
C LYS A 277 17.46 -8.53 24.94
N PHE A 278 17.66 -7.36 24.35
CA PHE A 278 17.13 -6.10 24.86
C PHE A 278 15.64 -6.00 24.61
N LEU A 279 15.20 -6.26 23.39
CA LEU A 279 13.82 -6.05 22.98
C LEU A 279 12.86 -7.10 23.57
N ASN A 280 13.37 -8.24 24.08
CA ASN A 280 12.59 -9.32 24.70
C ASN A 280 11.34 -9.73 23.88
N ILE A 281 11.46 -9.68 22.56
CA ILE A 281 10.36 -9.99 21.64
C ILE A 281 10.19 -11.50 21.62
N ILE A 282 9.03 -11.99 22.09
CA ILE A 282 8.67 -13.41 22.03
C ILE A 282 8.55 -13.79 20.55
N ASP A 283 9.46 -14.66 20.11
CA ASP A 283 9.63 -15.10 18.74
C ASP A 283 8.36 -15.78 18.17
N ASP A 284 7.77 -15.16 17.13
CA ASP A 284 6.70 -15.73 16.29
C ASP A 284 7.22 -16.75 15.25
N GLY A 285 8.52 -17.07 15.29
CA GLY A 285 9.22 -18.00 14.41
C GLY A 285 10.30 -17.35 13.52
N GLN A 286 10.58 -16.05 13.67
CA GLN A 286 11.66 -15.30 13.04
C GLN A 286 12.64 -14.79 14.10
N ASN A 287 13.88 -15.25 14.04
CA ASN A 287 14.92 -14.80 14.97
C ASN A 287 15.46 -13.44 14.52
N LEU A 288 15.16 -12.37 15.27
CA LEU A 288 15.74 -11.02 15.09
C LEU A 288 17.28 -11.02 15.09
N ASP A 289 17.92 -12.02 15.70
CA ASP A 289 19.38 -12.11 15.79
C ASP A 289 20.09 -12.49 14.48
N LEU A 290 19.38 -12.80 13.39
CA LEU A 290 19.98 -13.42 12.21
C LEU A 290 19.37 -12.95 10.88
N ASN A 291 19.49 -11.65 10.56
CA ASN A 291 18.99 -11.07 9.31
C ASN A 291 20.03 -10.13 8.67
N TRP A 292 19.72 -9.68 7.45
CA TRP A 292 20.63 -8.87 6.64
C TRP A 292 20.29 -7.39 6.73
N GLY A 293 20.47 -6.83 7.93
CA GLY A 293 20.07 -5.46 8.24
C GLY A 293 20.81 -4.40 7.41
N LEU A 294 20.05 -3.48 6.83
CA LEU A 294 20.54 -2.31 6.10
C LEU A 294 19.97 -1.03 6.72
N GLY A 295 18.93 -0.43 6.15
CA GLY A 295 18.25 0.74 6.72
C GLY A 295 17.53 0.43 8.04
N CYS A 296 17.46 1.41 8.92
CA CYS A 296 16.63 1.37 10.13
C CYS A 296 16.18 2.79 10.46
N ILE A 297 15.01 2.96 11.09
CA ILE A 297 14.49 4.28 11.47
C ILE A 297 13.73 4.21 12.79
N PHE A 298 13.95 5.20 13.66
CA PHE A 298 13.07 5.48 14.79
C PHE A 298 12.00 6.50 14.38
N ALA A 299 10.74 6.14 14.60
CA ALA A 299 9.60 7.02 14.35
C ALA A 299 8.36 6.60 15.14
N ASP A 300 7.46 7.55 15.40
CA ASP A 300 6.13 7.27 16.00
C ASP A 300 5.18 6.67 14.95
N LEU A 301 5.21 5.35 14.78
CA LEU A 301 4.47 4.65 13.73
C LEU A 301 3.02 4.36 14.14
N ASN A 302 2.77 4.21 15.44
CA ASN A 302 1.43 3.95 15.98
C ASN A 302 0.72 5.22 16.52
N ASN A 303 1.38 6.39 16.41
CA ASN A 303 0.87 7.70 16.84
C ASN A 303 0.63 7.82 18.36
N ASP A 304 1.44 7.15 19.18
CA ASP A 304 1.40 7.20 20.65
C ASP A 304 2.45 8.13 21.28
N LEU A 305 3.20 8.86 20.44
CA LEU A 305 4.30 9.76 20.80
C LEU A 305 5.57 9.09 21.31
N SER A 306 5.71 7.78 21.12
CA SER A 306 6.94 7.02 21.42
C SER A 306 7.64 6.60 20.12
N ASP A 307 8.97 6.51 20.15
CA ASP A 307 9.73 6.01 19.00
C ASP A 307 9.60 4.50 18.86
N ASP A 308 8.90 4.07 17.82
CA ASP A 308 8.90 2.71 17.28
C ASP A 308 10.10 2.53 16.33
N LEU A 309 10.44 1.28 16.00
CA LEU A 309 11.59 0.94 15.17
C LEU A 309 11.17 0.12 13.94
N TYR A 310 11.54 0.60 12.75
CA TYR A 310 11.46 -0.17 11.50
C TYR A 310 12.86 -0.56 11.03
N ILE A 311 13.05 -1.82 10.61
CA ILE A 311 14.34 -2.37 10.18
C ILE A 311 14.19 -3.01 8.80
N CYS A 312 14.93 -2.49 7.83
CA CYS A 312 15.05 -3.03 6.48
C CYS A 312 16.03 -4.19 6.46
N ASN A 313 15.61 -5.31 5.87
CA ASN A 313 16.44 -6.47 5.63
C ASN A 313 16.54 -6.78 4.13
N ASP A 314 17.76 -7.10 3.72
CA ASP A 314 18.07 -7.62 2.39
C ASP A 314 17.96 -9.17 2.37
N LEU A 315 17.99 -9.77 1.18
CA LEU A 315 18.01 -11.22 0.95
C LEU A 315 16.83 -11.99 1.57
N GLU A 316 17.08 -12.93 2.48
CA GLU A 316 16.06 -13.77 3.11
C GLU A 316 15.77 -13.30 4.54
N GLY A 317 14.48 -13.08 4.86
CA GLY A 317 14.03 -12.67 6.19
C GLY A 317 13.48 -11.25 6.18
N GLY A 318 12.24 -11.08 5.72
CA GLY A 318 11.65 -9.75 5.51
C GLY A 318 11.67 -8.83 6.74
N ASP A 319 11.41 -7.55 6.52
CA ASP A 319 11.56 -6.43 7.47
C ASP A 319 10.92 -6.59 8.85
N PHE A 320 11.49 -5.94 9.86
CA PHE A 320 10.89 -5.89 11.21
C PHE A 320 10.24 -4.54 11.47
N LEU A 321 9.10 -4.60 12.15
CA LEU A 321 8.44 -3.46 12.77
C LEU A 321 8.29 -3.78 14.24
N ILE A 322 8.83 -2.92 15.10
CA ILE A 322 8.86 -3.09 16.55
C ILE A 322 8.21 -1.87 17.18
N LEU A 323 7.18 -2.10 17.99
CA LEU A 323 6.48 -1.04 18.71
C LEU A 323 7.06 -0.84 20.10
N ASN A 324 7.20 0.41 20.52
CA ASN A 324 7.66 0.83 21.83
C ASN A 324 6.48 1.35 22.67
N ASP A 325 6.15 0.65 23.76
CA ASP A 325 5.17 1.10 24.76
C ASP A 325 5.91 1.47 26.05
N GLY A 326 6.47 2.69 26.09
CA GLY A 326 7.13 3.24 27.26
C GLY A 326 8.31 2.41 27.78
N GLY A 327 9.20 1.99 26.88
CA GLY A 327 10.39 1.18 27.18
C GLY A 327 10.15 -0.32 27.11
N THR A 328 8.95 -0.76 26.73
CA THR A 328 8.65 -2.16 26.43
C THR A 328 8.45 -2.37 24.94
N TYR A 329 9.04 -3.42 24.37
CA TYR A 329 9.08 -3.61 22.92
C TYR A 329 8.28 -4.85 22.49
N GLN A 330 7.49 -4.71 21.42
CA GLN A 330 6.67 -5.80 20.89
C GLN A 330 6.67 -5.83 19.36
N ASN A 331 6.39 -7.00 18.77
CA ASN A 331 6.27 -7.14 17.32
C ASN A 331 5.05 -6.38 16.79
N GLY A 332 5.29 -5.47 15.84
CA GLY A 332 4.28 -4.64 15.17
C GLY A 332 4.01 -5.00 13.71
N ARG A 333 4.55 -6.09 13.16
CA ARG A 333 4.35 -6.46 11.73
C ARG A 333 2.89 -6.64 11.32
N HIS A 334 2.00 -6.89 12.27
CA HIS A 334 0.56 -6.95 12.02
C HIS A 334 -0.03 -5.60 11.55
N LEU A 335 0.57 -4.46 11.90
CA LEU A 335 0.16 -3.13 11.44
C LEU A 335 0.27 -3.01 9.91
N VAL A 336 1.34 -3.56 9.33
CA VAL A 336 1.58 -3.62 7.87
C VAL A 336 1.10 -4.93 7.25
N ARG A 337 0.22 -5.67 7.95
CA ARG A 337 -0.37 -6.95 7.49
C ARG A 337 0.67 -7.99 7.06
N ASN A 338 1.83 -7.99 7.73
CA ASN A 338 2.98 -8.84 7.43
C ASN A 338 3.53 -8.71 6.01
N ASN A 339 3.31 -7.56 5.37
CA ASN A 339 3.86 -7.23 4.07
C ASN A 339 5.20 -6.49 4.23
N SER A 340 6.16 -6.77 3.36
CA SER A 340 7.41 -6.02 3.24
C SER A 340 7.97 -6.14 1.83
N PRO A 341 8.81 -5.20 1.37
CA PRO A 341 9.65 -5.48 0.21
C PRO A 341 10.52 -6.71 0.45
N MET A 342 11.06 -7.26 -0.64
CA MET A 342 11.90 -8.46 -0.59
C MET A 342 13.38 -8.08 -0.40
N PHE A 343 13.78 -6.90 -0.88
CA PHE A 343 15.14 -6.40 -0.77
C PHE A 343 15.14 -4.96 -0.26
N SER A 344 14.77 -4.80 1.00
CA SER A 344 14.67 -3.48 1.62
C SER A 344 16.06 -2.95 1.95
N MET A 345 16.40 -1.78 1.40
CA MET A 345 17.67 -1.10 1.67
C MET A 345 17.49 0.14 2.54
N GLY A 346 16.48 0.96 2.25
CA GLY A 346 16.21 2.22 2.93
C GLY A 346 14.73 2.43 3.20
N VAL A 347 14.46 3.23 4.22
CA VAL A 347 13.12 3.56 4.72
C VAL A 347 13.07 5.03 5.11
N ASP A 348 11.92 5.65 4.90
CA ASP A 348 11.60 6.96 5.46
C ASP A 348 10.14 7.05 5.94
N VAL A 349 9.89 7.96 6.87
CA VAL A 349 8.59 8.18 7.52
C VAL A 349 8.21 9.65 7.47
N ALA A 350 7.04 9.92 6.90
CA ALA A 350 6.44 11.25 6.77
C ALA A 350 4.92 11.17 6.76
N ASP A 351 4.25 12.30 7.03
CA ASP A 351 2.81 12.46 6.85
C ASP A 351 2.54 12.95 5.42
N VAL A 352 2.21 12.03 4.50
CA VAL A 352 2.14 12.32 3.06
C VAL A 352 0.79 12.86 2.61
N ASN A 353 -0.24 12.77 3.46
CA ASN A 353 -1.61 13.23 3.17
C ASN A 353 -2.09 14.35 4.10
N ASN A 354 -1.25 14.80 5.05
CA ASN A 354 -1.52 15.84 6.04
C ASN A 354 -2.71 15.53 6.97
N ASP A 355 -2.91 14.25 7.30
CA ASP A 355 -3.93 13.80 8.25
C ASP A 355 -3.43 13.75 9.71
N GLY A 356 -2.14 14.01 9.92
CA GLY A 356 -1.49 14.04 11.23
C GLY A 356 -0.97 12.68 11.70
N LEU A 357 -0.98 11.65 10.85
CA LEU A 357 -0.46 10.31 11.07
C LEU A 357 0.85 10.07 10.29
N SER A 358 1.69 9.20 10.82
CA SER A 358 2.90 8.73 10.12
C SER A 358 2.56 7.75 9.00
N ASP A 359 3.18 7.92 7.83
CA ASP A 359 3.21 7.00 6.69
C ASP A 359 4.65 6.50 6.46
N ILE A 360 4.82 5.29 5.92
CA ILE A 360 6.13 4.64 5.75
C ILE A 360 6.37 4.35 4.26
N PHE A 361 7.50 4.80 3.73
CA PHE A 361 7.99 4.40 2.41
C PHE A 361 9.24 3.54 2.54
N ILE A 362 9.26 2.39 1.87
CA ILE A 362 10.41 1.47 1.83
C ILE A 362 10.78 1.20 0.37
N CYS A 363 12.06 1.37 0.05
CA CYS A 363 12.56 1.17 -1.30
C CYS A 363 13.09 -0.26 -1.55
N ASP A 364 12.92 -0.71 -2.78
CA ASP A 364 13.37 -1.98 -3.37
C ASP A 364 14.03 -1.67 -4.73
N MET A 365 14.26 -2.68 -5.58
CA MET A 365 15.07 -2.60 -6.79
C MET A 365 14.27 -2.68 -8.10
N LEU A 366 12.93 -2.71 -8.05
CA LEU A 366 12.11 -2.82 -9.26
C LEU A 366 12.42 -1.69 -10.25
N SER A 367 12.76 -2.05 -11.48
CA SER A 367 13.12 -1.08 -12.53
C SER A 367 11.95 -0.14 -12.84
N HIS A 368 12.20 1.17 -12.85
CA HIS A 368 11.20 2.19 -13.15
C HIS A 368 10.79 2.19 -14.63
N ALA A 369 11.73 1.84 -15.52
CA ALA A 369 11.48 1.66 -16.95
C ALA A 369 10.85 0.28 -17.23
N LEU A 370 9.64 0.27 -17.82
CA LEU A 370 8.91 -0.98 -18.10
C LEU A 370 9.68 -1.93 -19.03
N ILE A 371 10.44 -1.40 -19.99
CA ILE A 371 11.23 -2.21 -20.91
C ILE A 371 12.38 -2.95 -20.19
N ALA A 372 12.94 -2.34 -19.14
CA ALA A 372 14.04 -2.94 -18.37
C ALA A 372 13.56 -4.11 -17.51
N ARG A 373 12.31 -4.09 -17.04
CA ARG A 373 11.71 -5.21 -16.27
C ARG A 373 11.72 -6.53 -17.04
N LYS A 374 11.70 -6.50 -18.39
CA LYS A 374 11.73 -7.71 -19.24
C LYS A 374 13.06 -8.47 -19.22
N LYS A 375 14.14 -7.83 -18.76
CA LYS A 375 15.47 -8.42 -18.60
C LYS A 375 15.92 -8.47 -17.13
N GLN A 376 15.05 -8.04 -16.21
CA GLN A 376 15.30 -8.04 -14.78
C GLN A 376 14.83 -9.37 -14.18
N THR A 377 15.65 -9.95 -13.30
CA THR A 377 15.32 -11.18 -12.58
C THR A 377 14.31 -10.86 -11.50
N LEU A 378 13.02 -11.02 -11.79
CA LEU A 378 11.97 -10.91 -10.78
C LEU A 378 11.91 -12.23 -9.98
N ARG A 379 12.01 -12.16 -8.65
CA ARG A 379 11.68 -13.32 -7.82
C ARG A 379 10.19 -13.30 -7.50
N TYR A 380 9.62 -14.47 -7.27
CA TYR A 380 8.22 -14.56 -6.88
C TYR A 380 8.09 -14.34 -5.37
N PRO A 381 6.96 -13.76 -4.91
CA PRO A 381 6.74 -13.54 -3.49
C PRO A 381 6.98 -14.81 -2.70
N TYR A 382 7.91 -14.77 -1.75
CA TYR A 382 8.26 -15.95 -0.97
C TYR A 382 7.36 -16.02 0.26
N ILE A 383 6.44 -16.99 0.27
CA ILE A 383 5.71 -17.34 1.49
C ILE A 383 6.61 -18.25 2.33
N SER A 384 7.20 -17.69 3.39
CA SER A 384 7.99 -18.47 4.35
C SER A 384 7.10 -19.23 5.33
N TYR A 385 6.90 -20.54 5.10
CA TYR A 385 6.19 -21.40 6.06
C TYR A 385 7.12 -21.82 7.21
N SER A 386 6.95 -21.21 8.39
CA SER A 386 7.53 -21.73 9.63
C SER A 386 6.92 -23.08 10.03
N LYS A 387 7.76 -24.05 10.44
CA LYS A 387 7.35 -25.39 10.87
C LYS A 387 6.59 -25.42 12.21
N LYS A 388 6.62 -24.34 13.01
CA LYS A 388 6.06 -24.33 14.37
C LYS A 388 4.72 -23.58 14.48
N LYS A 389 4.44 -22.65 13.57
CA LYS A 389 3.13 -22.03 13.30
C LYS A 389 3.14 -21.53 11.84
N PRO A 390 2.06 -21.68 11.06
CA PRO A 390 2.00 -21.08 9.73
C PRO A 390 1.97 -19.55 9.88
N PHE A 391 3.12 -18.90 9.74
CA PHE A 391 3.22 -17.45 9.58
C PHE A 391 3.31 -17.17 8.08
N LEU A 392 2.54 -16.20 7.59
CA LEU A 392 2.57 -15.75 6.21
C LEU A 392 3.32 -14.41 6.18
N SER A 393 4.64 -14.44 5.99
CA SER A 393 5.40 -13.25 5.57
C SER A 393 5.22 -13.10 4.07
N LEU A 394 4.85 -11.91 3.61
CA LEU A 394 4.66 -11.59 2.20
C LEU A 394 5.75 -10.61 1.80
N GLU A 395 6.75 -11.13 1.10
CA GLU A 395 7.89 -10.35 0.62
C GLU A 395 7.72 -10.11 -0.88
N ASN A 396 7.73 -8.84 -1.32
CA ASN A 396 7.43 -8.46 -2.71
C ASN A 396 8.55 -7.65 -3.36
N ASN A 397 8.84 -7.91 -4.65
CA ASN A 397 9.93 -7.26 -5.40
C ASN A 397 9.54 -5.88 -5.92
N ARG A 398 9.27 -4.95 -5.01
CA ARG A 398 8.91 -3.56 -5.31
C ARG A 398 8.93 -2.71 -4.06
N ASN A 399 8.94 -1.39 -4.26
CA ASN A 399 8.75 -0.45 -3.18
C ASN A 399 7.36 -0.61 -2.55
N MET A 400 7.23 -0.18 -1.30
CA MET A 400 5.97 -0.11 -0.58
C MET A 400 5.75 1.29 0.00
N LEU A 401 4.52 1.79 -0.12
CA LEU A 401 4.04 2.99 0.59
C LEU A 401 2.90 2.55 1.50
N PHE A 402 3.15 2.53 2.80
CA PHE A 402 2.20 2.23 3.85
C PHE A 402 1.62 3.53 4.39
N VAL A 403 0.36 3.82 4.09
CA VAL A 403 -0.35 5.00 4.61
C VAL A 403 -1.03 4.63 5.93
N GLY A 404 -0.76 5.41 6.98
CA GLY A 404 -1.25 5.21 8.33
C GLY A 404 -2.77 5.28 8.42
N ASP A 405 -3.35 4.35 9.16
CA ASP A 405 -4.79 4.27 9.43
C ASP A 405 -5.03 4.12 10.93
N SER A 406 -5.63 5.15 11.53
CA SER A 406 -6.03 5.19 12.95
C SER A 406 -4.91 4.99 13.99
N GLY A 407 -3.64 4.95 13.56
CA GLY A 407 -2.48 4.61 14.40
C GLY A 407 -2.36 3.11 14.75
N GLU A 408 -3.15 2.23 14.12
CA GLU A 408 -3.15 0.80 14.45
C GLU A 408 -2.93 -0.11 13.23
N TYR A 409 -3.05 0.39 12.00
CA TYR A 409 -2.78 -0.34 10.75
C TYR A 409 -2.26 0.61 9.67
N PHE A 410 -1.76 0.03 8.58
CA PHE A 410 -1.40 0.74 7.36
C PHE A 410 -2.07 0.13 6.14
N ASP A 411 -2.45 0.98 5.18
CA ASP A 411 -2.81 0.55 3.83
C ASP A 411 -1.61 0.66 2.89
N GLU A 412 -1.27 -0.44 2.22
CA GLU A 412 -0.19 -0.46 1.23
C GLU A 412 -0.71 0.04 -0.14
N ILE A 413 -0.19 1.15 -0.66
CA ILE A 413 -0.72 1.82 -1.86
C ILE A 413 0.32 2.18 -2.92
N ALA A 414 1.48 1.51 -2.98
CA ALA A 414 2.55 1.93 -3.90
C ALA A 414 2.13 1.91 -5.38
N TYR A 415 1.28 0.96 -5.81
CA TYR A 415 0.78 0.93 -7.18
C TYR A 415 -0.21 2.06 -7.47
N TYR A 416 -1.08 2.40 -6.52
CA TYR A 416 -2.00 3.53 -6.64
C TYR A 416 -1.22 4.84 -6.74
N SER A 417 -0.26 5.02 -5.83
CA SER A 417 0.56 6.23 -5.72
C SER A 417 1.53 6.41 -6.89
N GLY A 418 1.89 5.33 -7.59
CA GLY A 418 2.87 5.34 -8.69
C GLY A 418 4.32 5.25 -8.19
N LEU A 419 4.52 4.87 -6.93
CA LEU A 419 5.81 4.75 -6.26
C LEU A 419 6.33 3.31 -6.20
N GLU A 420 5.69 2.35 -6.87
CA GLU A 420 6.05 0.92 -6.78
C GLU A 420 7.46 0.59 -7.29
N SER A 421 8.11 1.50 -8.00
CA SER A 421 9.43 1.26 -8.57
C SER A 421 10.31 2.50 -8.57
N SER A 422 11.57 2.32 -8.16
CA SER A 422 12.58 3.37 -8.19
C SER A 422 13.93 2.99 -8.79
N ASN A 423 14.05 1.85 -9.48
CA ASN A 423 15.33 1.23 -9.87
C ASN A 423 16.10 0.74 -8.63
N TRP A 424 17.41 0.49 -8.74
CA TRP A 424 18.21 0.02 -7.61
C TRP A 424 18.40 1.14 -6.60
N SER A 425 17.60 1.13 -5.53
CA SER A 425 17.38 2.29 -4.65
C SER A 425 18.08 2.17 -3.31
N TRP A 426 18.63 3.26 -2.77
CA TRP A 426 19.35 3.23 -1.49
C TRP A 426 18.72 4.09 -0.41
N CYS A 427 18.65 5.41 -0.64
CA CYS A 427 18.22 6.38 0.36
C CYS A 427 16.94 7.10 -0.11
N PRO A 428 15.75 6.71 0.40
CA PRO A 428 14.55 7.52 0.25
C PRO A 428 14.57 8.70 1.23
N ILE A 429 14.09 9.86 0.78
CA ILE A 429 13.97 11.09 1.57
C ILE A 429 12.67 11.79 1.23
N PHE A 430 11.81 11.98 2.22
CA PHE A 430 10.67 12.88 2.17
C PHE A 430 11.11 14.32 2.50
N LEU A 431 10.75 15.24 1.62
CA LEU A 431 10.95 16.68 1.80
C LEU A 431 9.87 17.44 1.03
N ASP A 432 9.53 18.65 1.44
CA ASP A 432 8.59 19.51 0.70
C ASP A 432 9.37 20.42 -0.24
N VAL A 433 9.62 19.95 -1.47
CA VAL A 433 10.57 20.59 -2.40
C VAL A 433 10.10 21.99 -2.77
N ASP A 434 8.81 22.11 -3.07
CA ASP A 434 8.23 23.36 -3.53
C ASP A 434 7.47 24.12 -2.44
N LEU A 435 7.54 23.67 -1.18
CA LEU A 435 6.90 24.29 -0.02
C LEU A 435 5.38 24.51 -0.21
N ASP A 436 4.68 23.52 -0.79
CA ASP A 436 3.21 23.52 -0.90
C ASP A 436 2.50 22.82 0.27
N GLY A 437 3.26 22.27 1.22
CA GLY A 437 2.77 21.59 2.40
C GLY A 437 2.62 20.09 2.25
N TYR A 438 2.90 19.51 1.08
CA TYR A 438 2.90 18.06 0.89
C TYR A 438 4.34 17.53 0.81
N GLN A 439 4.60 16.40 1.46
CA GLN A 439 5.92 15.78 1.40
C GLN A 439 6.11 15.09 0.04
N ASP A 440 7.07 15.57 -0.73
CA ASP A 440 7.59 14.97 -1.95
C ASP A 440 8.65 13.91 -1.63
N LEU A 441 9.01 13.08 -2.60
CA LEU A 441 9.96 11.97 -2.38
C LEU A 441 11.16 12.07 -3.33
N PHE A 442 12.36 12.03 -2.77
CA PHE A 442 13.63 11.85 -3.50
C PHE A 442 14.22 10.47 -3.18
N VAL A 443 14.79 9.79 -4.19
CA VAL A 443 15.42 8.47 -4.02
C VAL A 443 16.75 8.42 -4.76
N THR A 444 17.83 8.10 -4.03
CA THR A 444 19.15 7.83 -4.62
C THR A 444 19.21 6.44 -5.22
N ASN A 445 19.84 6.32 -6.40
CA ASN A 445 19.86 5.08 -7.16
C ASN A 445 21.24 4.71 -7.71
N GLY A 446 21.33 3.45 -8.15
CA GLY A 446 22.41 2.92 -8.95
C GLY A 446 23.21 1.85 -8.23
N PHE A 447 23.78 0.93 -9.01
CA PHE A 447 24.66 -0.10 -8.50
C PHE A 447 25.75 -0.39 -9.52
N GLY A 448 26.97 -0.65 -9.06
CA GLY A 448 28.15 -0.71 -9.93
C GLY A 448 28.12 -1.76 -11.06
N TYR A 449 27.17 -2.69 -11.02
CA TYR A 449 27.05 -3.79 -11.98
C TYR A 449 25.64 -4.40 -11.97
N ASP A 450 25.02 -4.60 -13.13
CA ASP A 450 23.61 -5.03 -13.29
C ASP A 450 23.39 -6.51 -12.89
N LEU A 451 23.46 -6.81 -11.58
CA LEU A 451 23.34 -8.18 -11.04
C LEU A 451 21.97 -8.83 -11.24
N GLU A 452 20.95 -8.04 -11.56
CA GLU A 452 19.61 -8.54 -11.85
C GLU A 452 19.37 -8.85 -13.33
N ASN A 453 20.35 -8.60 -14.19
CA ASN A 453 20.24 -8.89 -15.61
C ASN A 453 20.18 -10.41 -15.85
N ILE A 454 19.08 -10.90 -16.43
CA ILE A 454 18.90 -12.33 -16.69
C ILE A 454 20.00 -12.89 -17.61
N ASP A 455 20.47 -12.11 -18.59
CA ASP A 455 21.53 -12.57 -19.51
C ASP A 455 22.86 -12.77 -18.76
N LEU A 456 23.18 -11.90 -17.79
CA LEU A 456 24.34 -12.06 -16.91
C LEU A 456 24.22 -13.31 -16.03
N VAL A 457 23.03 -13.57 -15.48
CA VAL A 457 22.76 -14.74 -14.65
C VAL A 457 22.92 -16.03 -15.49
N GLU A 458 22.34 -16.08 -16.68
CA GLU A 458 22.43 -17.24 -17.59
C GLU A 458 23.87 -17.51 -18.07
N ASP A 459 24.63 -16.46 -18.41
CA ASP A 459 26.06 -16.56 -18.77
C ASP A 459 26.89 -17.18 -17.62
N ALA A 460 26.59 -16.79 -16.37
CA ALA A 460 27.30 -17.28 -15.19
C ALA A 460 27.02 -18.76 -14.90
N GLU A 461 25.77 -19.22 -15.08
CA GLU A 461 25.35 -20.60 -14.83
C GLU A 461 25.95 -21.61 -15.81
N GLN A 462 26.09 -21.23 -17.09
CA GLN A 462 26.68 -22.10 -18.12
C GLN A 462 28.17 -22.41 -17.87
N GLY A 463 28.86 -21.58 -17.09
CA GLY A 463 30.29 -21.68 -16.81
C GLY A 463 30.71 -22.50 -15.58
N ASN A 464 29.80 -22.92 -14.67
CA ASN A 464 30.15 -23.71 -13.47
C ASN A 464 29.00 -24.62 -12.98
N ALA A 465 29.05 -25.90 -13.33
CA ALA A 465 28.01 -26.89 -12.97
C ALA A 465 27.93 -27.32 -11.49
N TYR A 466 28.57 -26.61 -10.54
CA TYR A 466 28.69 -27.09 -9.16
C TYR A 466 28.35 -26.11 -8.02
N ASN A 467 27.87 -24.90 -8.29
CA ASN A 467 27.36 -24.04 -7.22
C ASN A 467 26.08 -23.31 -7.65
N SER A 468 25.02 -23.55 -6.89
CA SER A 468 23.65 -23.04 -7.05
C SER A 468 23.55 -21.52 -7.26
N GLY A 469 22.83 -21.09 -8.31
CA GLY A 469 21.93 -19.93 -8.46
C GLY A 469 22.38 -18.51 -8.07
N TYR A 470 23.58 -18.31 -7.54
CA TYR A 470 23.88 -17.10 -6.79
C TYR A 470 25.35 -16.67 -6.84
N LEU A 471 26.17 -17.33 -7.65
CA LEU A 471 27.59 -17.01 -7.81
C LEU A 471 27.85 -16.36 -9.17
N ILE A 472 27.35 -15.14 -9.38
CA ILE A 472 27.93 -14.30 -10.43
C ILE A 472 29.35 -14.00 -9.97
N LYS A 473 30.34 -14.69 -10.55
CA LYS A 473 31.76 -14.48 -10.27
C LYS A 473 32.16 -13.08 -10.75
N PHE A 474 32.04 -12.10 -9.86
CA PHE A 474 32.64 -10.79 -10.05
C PHE A 474 34.15 -10.95 -9.87
N ASN A 475 34.84 -11.22 -10.98
CA ASN A 475 36.28 -11.38 -11.03
C ASN A 475 36.85 -10.22 -11.85
N LYS A 476 37.92 -9.59 -11.38
CA LYS A 476 38.67 -8.55 -12.11
C LYS A 476 38.97 -8.92 -13.58
N ASN A 477 39.13 -10.21 -13.90
CA ASN A 477 39.39 -10.68 -15.26
C ASN A 477 38.14 -10.87 -16.14
N ASN A 478 36.95 -10.88 -15.55
CA ASN A 478 35.65 -11.10 -16.22
C ASN A 478 34.67 -9.94 -15.99
N PHE A 479 35.16 -8.78 -15.51
CA PHE A 479 34.35 -7.57 -15.41
C PHE A 479 34.06 -7.08 -16.83
N ASP A 480 32.80 -7.18 -17.25
CA ASP A 480 32.37 -6.81 -18.59
C ASP A 480 31.66 -5.45 -18.51
N GLU A 481 32.29 -4.44 -19.10
CA GLU A 481 31.77 -3.06 -19.11
C GLU A 481 30.34 -2.98 -19.65
N LYS A 482 29.89 -3.95 -20.47
CA LYS A 482 28.52 -3.97 -21.00
C LYS A 482 27.43 -4.17 -19.94
N TYR A 483 27.78 -4.69 -18.76
CA TYR A 483 26.87 -4.90 -17.64
C TYR A 483 27.02 -3.82 -16.55
N VAL A 484 27.90 -2.84 -16.75
CA VAL A 484 27.92 -1.62 -15.93
C VAL A 484 26.69 -0.80 -16.25
N LYS A 485 25.96 -0.37 -15.21
CA LYS A 485 24.70 0.33 -15.35
C LYS A 485 24.67 1.54 -14.43
N ASN A 486 24.67 2.73 -15.05
CA ASN A 486 24.31 3.96 -14.34
C ASN A 486 22.79 4.07 -14.30
N GLU A 487 22.28 4.56 -13.18
CA GLU A 487 20.87 4.79 -13.00
C GLU A 487 20.63 6.23 -12.61
N ARG A 488 19.43 6.72 -12.93
CA ARG A 488 19.03 8.08 -12.58
C ARG A 488 18.46 8.08 -11.19
N ASN A 489 18.86 9.05 -10.38
CA ASN A 489 18.10 9.41 -9.18
C ASN A 489 16.68 9.82 -9.60
N LEU A 490 15.69 9.46 -8.80
CA LEU A 490 14.29 9.77 -9.06
C LEU A 490 13.80 10.78 -8.02
N ALA A 491 12.95 11.70 -8.45
CA ALA A 491 12.24 12.61 -7.57
C ALA A 491 10.77 12.66 -7.96
N PHE A 492 9.89 12.72 -6.98
CA PHE A 492 8.46 12.55 -7.14
C PHE A 492 7.71 13.64 -6.41
N LYS A 493 6.95 14.44 -7.16
CA LYS A 493 6.02 15.42 -6.59
C LYS A 493 4.78 14.71 -6.04
N ASN A 494 4.42 15.01 -4.80
CA ASN A 494 3.14 14.65 -4.22
C ASN A 494 2.05 15.56 -4.80
N ASN A 495 1.00 14.95 -5.36
CA ASN A 495 -0.09 15.70 -5.98
C ASN A 495 -1.18 16.13 -4.98
N GLY A 496 -1.03 15.81 -3.69
CA GLY A 496 -2.00 16.11 -2.63
C GLY A 496 -3.18 15.13 -2.54
N ASN A 497 -3.18 14.08 -3.36
CA ASN A 497 -4.21 13.02 -3.39
C ASN A 497 -3.59 11.62 -3.29
N LEU A 498 -2.44 11.50 -2.60
CA LEU A 498 -1.67 10.26 -2.46
C LEU A 498 -1.13 9.67 -3.78
N THR A 499 -1.23 10.40 -4.88
CA THR A 499 -0.53 10.07 -6.13
C THR A 499 0.71 10.93 -6.32
N PHE A 500 1.71 10.37 -6.99
CA PHE A 500 3.01 11.01 -7.18
C PHE A 500 3.36 11.12 -8.67
N THR A 501 3.96 12.24 -9.03
CA THR A 501 4.41 12.54 -10.41
C THR A 501 5.93 12.61 -10.44
N ASN A 502 6.59 11.85 -11.31
CA ASN A 502 8.04 11.96 -11.48
C ASN A 502 8.42 13.38 -11.98
N LYS A 503 9.31 14.04 -11.23
CA LYS A 503 9.83 15.39 -11.43
C LYS A 503 11.35 15.49 -11.40
N GLU A 504 12.07 14.36 -11.44
CA GLU A 504 13.54 14.28 -11.40
C GLU A 504 14.22 15.35 -12.27
N LYS A 505 13.80 15.45 -13.54
CA LYS A 505 14.39 16.38 -14.51
C LYS A 505 13.89 17.81 -14.33
N ASP A 506 12.61 17.98 -14.01
CA ASP A 506 12.00 19.29 -13.79
C ASP A 506 12.61 19.99 -12.57
N TRP A 507 13.05 19.22 -11.58
CA TRP A 507 13.72 19.70 -10.37
C TRP A 507 15.24 19.70 -10.44
N GLY A 508 15.85 19.16 -11.50
CA GLY A 508 17.32 19.11 -11.63
C GLY A 508 18.01 18.04 -10.79
N LEU A 509 17.26 17.03 -10.35
CA LEU A 509 17.70 15.91 -9.51
C LEU A 509 17.94 14.62 -10.32
N ASP A 510 18.00 14.69 -11.65
CA ASP A 510 18.12 13.54 -12.55
C ASP A 510 19.56 13.04 -12.77
N PHE A 511 20.42 13.16 -11.73
CA PHE A 511 21.80 12.67 -11.78
C PHE A 511 21.85 11.21 -12.23
N ASN A 512 22.60 10.94 -13.29
CA ASN A 512 22.73 9.63 -13.91
C ASN A 512 24.09 9.00 -13.56
N GLY A 513 24.12 8.18 -12.53
CA GLY A 513 25.35 7.62 -11.97
C GLY A 513 25.05 6.59 -10.90
N ILE A 514 25.82 6.64 -9.80
CA ILE A 514 25.58 5.84 -8.61
C ILE A 514 25.60 6.80 -7.42
N SER A 515 24.49 6.85 -6.69
CA SER A 515 24.32 7.65 -5.48
C SER A 515 23.88 6.72 -4.34
N HIS A 516 24.54 6.82 -3.19
CA HIS A 516 24.20 6.01 -2.01
C HIS A 516 23.52 6.86 -0.96
N GLY A 517 24.21 7.19 0.14
CA GLY A 517 23.66 7.99 1.22
C GLY A 517 23.45 9.45 0.83
N ALA A 518 22.38 10.04 1.35
CA ALA A 518 22.08 11.46 1.21
C ALA A 518 21.48 12.00 2.52
N CYS A 519 21.61 13.31 2.74
CA CYS A 519 21.02 14.00 3.88
C CYS A 519 20.46 15.37 3.50
N LEU A 520 19.55 15.87 4.36
CA LEU A 520 18.96 17.21 4.30
C LEU A 520 19.63 18.17 5.27
N ALA A 521 19.82 19.42 4.84
CA ALA A 521 20.36 20.50 5.66
C ALA A 521 19.97 21.88 5.11
N ASP A 522 19.91 22.90 5.95
CA ASP A 522 19.79 24.30 5.53
C ASP A 522 21.19 24.93 5.47
N LEU A 523 21.87 24.86 4.31
CA LEU A 523 23.30 25.19 4.22
C LEU A 523 23.57 26.69 4.07
N ASP A 524 22.55 27.48 3.71
CA ASP A 524 22.63 28.94 3.54
C ASP A 524 21.73 29.74 4.49
N ASN A 525 21.06 29.08 5.45
CA ASN A 525 20.20 29.67 6.47
C ASN A 525 18.97 30.42 5.91
N ASP A 526 18.44 29.97 4.78
CA ASP A 526 17.22 30.50 4.19
C ASP A 526 15.94 29.73 4.61
N GLY A 527 16.14 28.56 5.23
CA GLY A 527 15.13 27.73 5.86
C GLY A 527 14.41 26.78 4.93
N ASP A 528 14.74 26.70 3.64
CA ASP A 528 14.46 25.50 2.86
C ASP A 528 15.54 24.41 3.09
N GLU A 529 15.29 23.20 2.59
CA GLU A 529 16.17 22.05 2.81
C GLU A 529 16.95 21.74 1.52
N ASP A 530 18.27 21.90 1.58
CA ASP A 530 19.23 21.48 0.57
C ASP A 530 19.50 19.96 0.65
N ILE A 531 19.98 19.39 -0.46
CA ILE A 531 20.32 17.95 -0.53
C ILE A 531 21.82 17.78 -0.71
N VAL A 532 22.44 16.97 0.15
CA VAL A 532 23.84 16.55 0.01
C VAL A 532 23.88 15.05 -0.26
N ILE A 533 24.64 14.64 -1.29
CA ILE A 533 24.68 13.25 -1.77
C ILE A 533 26.12 12.73 -1.80
N ASN A 534 26.34 11.55 -1.23
CA ASN A 534 27.56 10.77 -1.37
C ASN A 534 27.47 9.92 -2.65
N ASN A 535 28.02 10.46 -3.74
CA ASN A 535 28.12 9.74 -5.02
C ASN A 535 29.27 8.75 -5.01
N PHE A 536 29.08 7.65 -5.74
CA PHE A 536 30.01 6.53 -5.78
C PHE A 536 30.49 6.25 -7.20
N SER A 537 31.72 5.76 -7.33
CA SER A 537 32.17 5.15 -8.58
C SER A 537 33.10 3.97 -8.34
N LEU A 538 32.93 2.95 -9.19
CA LEU A 538 33.99 1.99 -9.45
C LEU A 538 35.09 2.62 -10.29
N TYR A 539 36.35 2.23 -10.08
CA TYR A 539 37.44 2.60 -10.98
C TYR A 539 38.40 1.46 -11.32
N SER A 540 39.04 1.57 -12.48
CA SER A 540 40.10 0.66 -12.94
C SER A 540 41.46 1.36 -12.99
N GLU A 541 42.52 0.65 -12.58
CA GLU A 541 43.93 1.08 -12.70
C GLU A 541 44.53 0.46 -13.98
N LEU A 542 45.13 1.23 -14.91
CA LEU A 542 45.65 0.69 -16.18
C LEU A 542 47.13 1.00 -16.48
N ASP A 543 47.86 -0.04 -16.95
CA ASP A 543 49.08 0.06 -17.78
C ASP A 543 49.28 -1.15 -18.75
N GLN A 544 50.47 -1.75 -18.88
CA GLN A 544 51.50 -1.45 -19.88
C GLN A 544 51.22 -1.67 -21.40
N PHE A 545 50.01 -2.00 -21.87
CA PHE A 545 49.69 -1.90 -23.33
C PHE A 545 48.26 -1.41 -23.65
N GLY A 546 47.61 -0.72 -22.73
CA GLY A 546 46.39 0.06 -22.97
C GLY A 546 46.32 1.31 -22.09
N ASN A 547 47.43 2.06 -22.03
CA ASN A 547 47.80 3.05 -21.02
C ASN A 547 46.77 4.13 -20.65
N ASN A 548 46.85 4.61 -19.39
CA ASN A 548 46.99 6.04 -19.09
C ASN A 548 47.89 6.22 -17.85
N ALA A 549 49.07 6.84 -17.98
CA ALA A 549 50.19 6.69 -17.04
C ALA A 549 50.04 7.37 -15.64
N ALA A 550 48.86 7.89 -15.32
CA ALA A 550 48.33 8.06 -13.95
C ALA A 550 46.77 8.04 -13.94
N GLY A 551 46.13 7.62 -15.03
CA GLY A 551 44.74 7.92 -15.35
C GLY A 551 43.77 6.78 -15.07
N ARG A 552 43.18 6.79 -13.87
CA ARG A 552 42.07 5.93 -13.46
C ARG A 552 40.87 6.13 -14.39
N LEU A 553 40.22 5.05 -14.81
CA LEU A 553 38.93 5.09 -15.52
C LEU A 553 37.81 4.92 -14.49
N TYR A 554 36.94 5.92 -14.36
CA TYR A 554 35.74 5.88 -13.51
C TYR A 554 34.53 5.47 -14.35
N TYR A 555 33.68 4.61 -13.78
CA TYR A 555 32.46 4.14 -14.44
C TYR A 555 31.24 5.08 -14.21
N SER A 556 31.31 5.94 -13.18
CA SER A 556 30.34 7.00 -12.88
C SER A 556 31.06 8.22 -12.29
N ASP A 557 30.36 9.36 -12.16
CA ASP A 557 30.90 10.48 -11.37
C ASP A 557 30.83 10.12 -9.88
N SER A 558 31.95 10.28 -9.17
CA SER A 558 32.08 9.97 -7.74
C SER A 558 32.12 11.21 -6.85
N LYS A 559 32.09 12.42 -7.43
CA LYS A 559 32.14 13.64 -6.63
C LYS A 559 30.85 13.79 -5.82
N ALA A 560 31.00 14.13 -4.55
CA ALA A 560 29.86 14.53 -3.73
C ALA A 560 29.05 15.65 -4.43
N ALA A 561 27.73 15.57 -4.34
CA ALA A 561 26.83 16.56 -4.93
C ALA A 561 26.16 17.37 -3.81
N ILE A 562 26.12 18.68 -3.98
CA ILE A 562 25.41 19.62 -3.10
C ILE A 562 24.39 20.36 -3.96
N TYR A 563 23.12 20.13 -3.67
CA TYR A 563 21.99 20.72 -4.38
C TYR A 563 21.36 21.80 -3.51
N GLN A 564 21.47 23.05 -3.97
CA GLN A 564 20.77 24.18 -3.38
C GLN A 564 19.29 24.11 -3.76
N ASN A 565 18.38 24.14 -2.79
CA ASN A 565 16.96 24.39 -3.05
C ASN A 565 16.76 25.89 -3.31
N ASN A 566 15.91 26.23 -4.29
CA ASN A 566 15.68 27.62 -4.72
C ASN A 566 14.23 28.04 -4.49
N CYS A 567 13.56 27.42 -3.52
CA CYS A 567 12.15 27.69 -3.30
C CYS A 567 11.97 29.04 -2.62
N ASP A 568 11.10 29.90 -3.15
CA ASP A 568 10.88 31.24 -2.58
C ASP A 568 9.60 31.34 -1.74
N LYS A 569 8.83 30.25 -1.62
CA LYS A 569 7.53 30.25 -0.92
C LYS A 569 7.68 30.32 0.61
N PRO A 570 6.78 31.00 1.33
CA PRO A 570 6.92 31.23 2.77
C PRO A 570 7.06 29.93 3.59
N ARG A 571 7.98 29.94 4.56
CA ARG A 571 8.28 28.80 5.44
C ARG A 571 8.47 29.20 6.90
N VAL A 572 8.45 28.20 7.78
CA VAL A 572 8.96 28.28 9.16
C VAL A 572 9.86 27.08 9.43
N ARG A 573 10.98 27.32 10.11
CA ARG A 573 11.94 26.27 10.50
C ARG A 573 11.96 26.14 12.01
N ILE A 574 12.09 24.91 12.52
CA ILE A 574 12.07 24.60 13.95
C ILE A 574 13.31 23.79 14.30
N ARG A 575 13.95 24.15 15.42
CA ARG A 575 14.99 23.35 16.05
C ARG A 575 14.87 23.39 17.57
N ILE A 576 15.45 22.39 18.23
CA ILE A 576 15.58 22.33 19.68
C ILE A 576 17.06 22.51 20.03
N SER A 577 17.36 23.27 21.09
CA SER A 577 18.74 23.51 21.53
C SER A 577 18.83 23.51 23.06
N GLY A 578 19.84 22.82 23.59
CA GLY A 578 20.17 22.80 25.02
C GLY A 578 19.11 22.12 25.90
N TYR A 579 18.33 21.19 25.35
CA TYR A 579 17.43 20.35 26.14
C TYR A 579 18.26 19.31 26.94
N PRO A 580 18.06 19.15 28.26
CA PRO A 580 18.91 18.29 29.08
C PRO A 580 18.97 16.84 28.58
N GLY A 581 20.18 16.28 28.49
CA GLY A 581 20.45 14.90 28.02
C GLY A 581 20.32 14.71 26.51
N ASN A 582 19.38 15.43 25.88
CA ASN A 582 19.12 15.37 24.44
C ASN A 582 19.14 16.78 23.81
N PRO A 583 20.31 17.44 23.69
CA PRO A 583 20.37 18.87 23.42
C PRO A 583 19.82 19.32 22.07
N LYS A 584 19.73 18.42 21.10
CA LYS A 584 19.15 18.66 19.77
C LYS A 584 17.69 18.19 19.64
N GLY A 585 17.12 17.60 20.69
CA GLY A 585 15.72 17.15 20.73
C GLY A 585 15.41 16.01 19.75
N ILE A 586 16.33 15.06 19.61
CA ILE A 586 16.14 13.85 18.80
C ILE A 586 14.92 13.08 19.31
N GLY A 587 14.07 12.62 18.40
CA GLY A 587 12.78 11.99 18.73
C GLY A 587 11.62 12.98 18.87
N ALA A 588 11.86 14.29 18.82
CA ALA A 588 10.80 15.28 18.98
C ALA A 588 9.80 15.24 17.81
N ILE A 589 8.51 15.12 18.13
CA ILE A 589 7.41 15.12 17.16
C ILE A 589 6.83 16.53 17.07
N VAL A 590 6.84 17.10 15.88
CA VAL A 590 6.33 18.44 15.57
C VAL A 590 5.07 18.33 14.73
N LYS A 591 3.93 18.71 15.31
CA LYS A 591 2.64 18.80 14.61
C LYS A 591 2.32 20.25 14.28
N PHE A 592 2.22 20.57 13.00
CA PHE A 592 1.89 21.91 12.50
C PHE A 592 0.49 21.93 11.88
N LYS A 593 -0.38 22.82 12.37
CA LYS A 593 -1.77 22.93 11.96
C LYS A 593 -2.04 24.26 11.28
N GLN A 594 -2.56 24.20 10.07
CA GLN A 594 -3.05 25.36 9.32
C GLN A 594 -4.14 24.91 8.34
N SER A 595 -5.07 25.79 7.99
CA SER A 595 -6.07 25.53 6.93
C SER A 595 -6.88 24.22 7.06
N GLY A 596 -7.05 23.71 8.28
CA GLY A 596 -7.76 22.45 8.53
C GLY A 596 -6.92 21.17 8.32
N GLN A 597 -5.67 21.30 7.88
CA GLN A 597 -4.71 20.21 7.72
C GLN A 597 -3.77 20.13 8.93
N THR A 598 -3.18 18.96 9.15
CA THR A 598 -2.13 18.76 10.16
C THR A 598 -0.95 18.10 9.49
N GLN A 599 0.20 18.76 9.44
CA GLN A 599 1.47 18.16 9.03
C GLN A 599 2.19 17.62 10.28
N THR A 600 2.75 16.42 10.19
CA THR A 600 3.61 15.85 11.24
C THR A 600 5.01 15.60 10.70
N LYS A 601 6.02 16.15 11.38
CA LYS A 601 7.44 15.86 11.14
C LYS A 601 8.13 15.51 12.44
N GLN A 602 9.29 14.87 12.35
CA GLN A 602 10.05 14.45 13.51
C GLN A 602 11.52 14.84 13.35
N ILE A 603 12.13 15.32 14.44
CA ILE A 603 13.57 15.57 14.50
C ILE A 603 14.27 14.23 14.78
N ARG A 604 15.19 13.83 13.89
CA ARG A 604 15.87 12.53 13.94
C ARG A 604 17.38 12.70 13.91
N ALA A 605 18.09 11.67 14.39
CA ALA A 605 19.52 11.50 14.18
C ALA A 605 19.78 10.08 13.65
N GLY A 606 20.56 10.00 12.59
CA GLY A 606 20.69 8.78 11.77
C GLY A 606 19.45 8.53 10.93
N SER A 607 19.08 7.26 10.80
CA SER A 607 17.86 6.79 10.12
C SER A 607 17.79 6.90 8.59
N ARG A 608 18.63 7.73 7.96
CA ARG A 608 18.83 7.70 6.50
C ARG A 608 19.78 6.56 6.14
N TYR A 609 19.71 6.05 4.91
CA TYR A 609 20.67 5.03 4.47
C TYR A 609 22.11 5.57 4.60
N CYS A 610 22.88 4.99 5.51
CA CYS A 610 24.23 5.40 5.91
C CYS A 610 24.40 6.87 6.38
N SER A 611 23.32 7.64 6.52
CA SER A 611 23.40 9.10 6.55
C SER A 611 22.58 9.68 7.70
N SER A 612 22.69 10.99 7.93
CA SER A 612 21.86 11.70 8.91
C SER A 612 21.65 13.14 8.50
N ASP A 613 20.40 13.59 8.57
CA ASP A 613 20.00 14.97 8.35
C ASP A 613 20.48 15.87 9.51
N GLU A 614 20.44 17.18 9.27
CA GLU A 614 20.50 18.19 10.32
C GLU A 614 19.30 18.01 11.29
N PRO A 615 19.48 18.13 12.62
CA PRO A 615 18.39 17.95 13.59
C PRO A 615 17.44 19.17 13.67
N ALA A 616 16.76 19.47 12.56
CA ALA A 616 15.78 20.53 12.40
C ALA A 616 14.72 20.13 11.36
N VAL A 617 13.58 20.83 11.35
CA VAL A 617 12.50 20.57 10.39
C VAL A 617 11.91 21.86 9.83
N THR A 618 11.63 21.87 8.53
CA THR A 618 10.94 22.97 7.83
C THR A 618 9.48 22.64 7.51
N PHE A 619 8.59 23.62 7.65
CA PHE A 619 7.19 23.56 7.24
C PHE A 619 6.85 24.72 6.30
N SER A 620 6.06 24.45 5.26
CA SER A 620 5.40 25.52 4.50
C SER A 620 4.39 26.26 5.37
N ILE A 621 4.21 27.56 5.16
CA ILE A 621 3.25 28.36 5.90
C ILE A 621 2.44 29.26 4.99
N GLU A 622 1.11 29.24 5.13
CA GLU A 622 0.23 30.18 4.45
C GLU A 622 0.18 31.51 5.21
N GLU A 623 0.44 32.62 4.51
CA GLU A 623 0.32 33.95 5.11
C GLU A 623 -1.13 34.24 5.54
N GLU A 624 -1.28 34.99 6.64
CA GLU A 624 -2.58 35.46 7.16
C GLU A 624 -3.55 34.37 7.65
N LYS A 625 -3.17 33.09 7.63
CA LYS A 625 -3.96 31.98 8.17
C LYS A 625 -3.68 31.74 9.65
N ALA A 626 -4.72 31.35 10.39
CA ALA A 626 -4.57 30.87 11.75
C ALA A 626 -3.74 29.58 11.74
N ASN A 627 -2.65 29.58 12.50
CA ASN A 627 -1.74 28.46 12.58
C ASN A 627 -1.32 28.18 14.02
N GLU A 628 -1.02 26.91 14.28
CA GLU A 628 -0.60 26.42 15.58
C GLU A 628 0.44 25.31 15.38
N MET A 629 1.48 25.35 16.21
CA MET A 629 2.49 24.32 16.26
C MET A 629 2.54 23.70 17.65
N LEU A 630 2.60 22.37 17.70
CA LEU A 630 2.77 21.58 18.90
C LEU A 630 4.06 20.77 18.75
N VAL A 631 4.94 20.85 19.76
CA VAL A 631 6.18 20.07 19.81
C VAL A 631 6.12 19.14 21.01
N PHE A 632 6.31 17.85 20.79
CA PHE A 632 6.31 16.82 21.83
C PHE A 632 7.68 16.20 21.94
N LEU A 633 8.20 16.08 23.16
CA LEU A 633 9.49 15.43 23.46
C LEU A 633 9.45 14.92 24.90
N ASN A 634 9.80 13.65 25.11
CA ASN A 634 9.97 13.04 26.43
C ASN A 634 8.79 13.27 27.41
N GLY A 635 7.55 13.13 26.92
CA GLY A 635 6.33 13.37 27.72
C GLY A 635 6.07 14.84 28.07
N LYS A 636 6.80 15.77 27.47
CA LYS A 636 6.55 17.22 27.57
C LYS A 636 6.02 17.76 26.25
N LYS A 637 5.39 18.93 26.34
CA LYS A 637 4.78 19.64 25.22
C LYS A 637 5.14 21.12 25.24
N SER A 638 5.50 21.65 24.07
CA SER A 638 5.51 23.08 23.78
C SER A 638 4.42 23.44 22.76
N LYS A 639 3.97 24.69 22.79
CA LYS A 639 2.90 25.21 21.94
C LYS A 639 3.22 26.62 21.47
N ILE A 640 3.16 26.82 20.15
CA ILE A 640 3.36 28.11 19.50
C ILE A 640 2.11 28.44 18.67
N GLN A 641 1.62 29.67 18.77
CA GLN A 641 0.48 30.15 17.98
C GLN A 641 0.87 31.39 17.20
N ASN A 642 0.24 31.59 16.04
CA ASN A 642 0.50 32.75 15.17
C ASN A 642 1.98 32.85 14.80
N LEU A 643 2.55 31.75 14.28
CA LEU A 643 3.89 31.73 13.73
C LEU A 643 3.99 32.72 12.57
N ARG A 644 5.16 33.36 12.47
CA ARG A 644 5.47 34.35 11.45
C ARG A 644 6.31 33.67 10.37
N PRO A 645 5.90 33.76 9.10
CA PRO A 645 6.71 33.25 7.99
C PRO A 645 8.10 33.90 7.93
N GLY A 646 9.10 33.14 7.46
CA GLY A 646 10.49 33.58 7.31
C GLY A 646 11.27 33.62 8.62
N TYR A 647 10.95 32.74 9.58
CA TYR A 647 11.65 32.66 10.86
C TYR A 647 12.00 31.21 11.23
N LEU A 648 13.21 31.06 11.76
CA LEU A 648 13.66 29.92 12.55
C LEU A 648 13.25 30.13 14.01
N TYR A 649 12.54 29.16 14.60
CA TYR A 649 12.22 29.12 16.02
C TYR A 649 13.11 28.11 16.72
N THR A 650 13.82 28.56 17.76
CA THR A 650 14.66 27.70 18.60
C THR A 650 14.00 27.52 19.96
N LEU A 651 13.60 26.28 20.27
CA LEU A 651 12.99 25.93 21.56
C LEU A 651 14.07 25.45 22.54
N LYS A 652 13.91 25.82 23.80
CA LYS A 652 14.77 25.41 24.93
C LYS A 652 13.92 24.72 25.99
N GLU A 653 14.57 24.07 26.96
CA GLU A 653 13.88 23.32 28.03
C GLU A 653 12.72 24.10 28.69
N GLY A 654 12.94 25.38 29.00
CA GLY A 654 11.96 26.23 29.67
C GLY A 654 10.70 26.56 28.85
N ASP A 655 10.68 26.21 27.56
CA ASP A 655 9.52 26.37 26.67
C ASP A 655 8.59 25.15 26.69
N PHE A 656 8.97 24.08 27.38
CA PHE A 656 8.18 22.85 27.51
C PHE A 656 7.46 22.77 28.86
N SER A 657 6.29 22.13 28.83
CA SER A 657 5.48 21.85 30.02
C SER A 657 5.09 20.38 30.06
N ASP A 658 4.91 19.82 31.26
CA ASP A 658 4.53 18.42 31.42
C ASP A 658 3.21 18.11 30.69
N PHE A 659 3.18 16.99 29.96
CA PHE A 659 2.03 16.55 29.20
C PHE A 659 1.64 15.12 29.61
N LEU A 660 0.46 14.99 30.23
CA LEU A 660 0.00 13.75 30.88
C LEU A 660 -1.02 12.94 30.06
N GLU A 661 -1.07 13.10 28.74
CA GLU A 661 -2.07 12.39 27.92
C GLU A 661 -1.50 11.08 27.34
N LYS A 662 -1.43 10.02 28.17
CA LYS A 662 -1.28 8.62 27.70
C LYS A 662 -2.64 7.98 27.36
N ASN A 663 -3.48 8.69 26.61
CA ASN A 663 -4.68 8.10 26.05
C ASN A 663 -4.43 7.82 24.58
N LYS A 664 -4.31 6.53 24.22
CA LYS A 664 -4.45 6.07 22.84
C LYS A 664 -5.63 6.81 22.23
N LEU A 665 -5.43 7.56 21.16
CA LEU A 665 -6.46 8.27 20.39
C LEU A 665 -7.42 7.27 19.74
N LYS A 666 -8.11 6.44 20.53
CA LYS A 666 -9.25 5.65 20.08
C LYS A 666 -10.42 6.59 19.92
N ASN A 667 -10.46 7.27 18.77
CA ASN A 667 -11.64 7.96 18.30
C ASN A 667 -12.74 6.94 18.00
N LYS A 668 -13.38 6.39 19.05
CA LYS A 668 -14.62 5.59 18.97
C LYS A 668 -15.83 6.49 18.67
N LYS A 669 -15.81 7.29 17.61
CA LYS A 669 -16.87 8.29 17.39
C LYS A 669 -18.00 7.84 16.47
N ASN A 670 -17.84 6.79 15.66
CA ASN A 670 -18.82 6.43 14.62
C ASN A 670 -19.22 4.95 14.58
N GLU A 671 -19.07 4.17 15.67
CA GLU A 671 -19.52 2.76 15.68
C GLU A 671 -21.05 2.68 15.46
N ILE A 672 -21.48 2.33 14.25
CA ILE A 672 -22.88 2.06 13.88
C ILE A 672 -23.20 0.57 14.06
N PHE A 673 -22.22 -0.31 13.85
CA PHE A 673 -22.40 -1.74 13.86
C PHE A 673 -21.75 -2.40 15.08
N GLU A 674 -22.33 -3.52 15.51
CA GLU A 674 -21.79 -4.37 16.58
C GLU A 674 -21.74 -5.82 16.09
N ILE A 675 -20.60 -6.49 16.24
CA ILE A 675 -20.45 -7.90 15.83
C ILE A 675 -21.34 -8.83 16.68
N MET A 676 -22.16 -9.66 16.03
CA MET A 676 -22.97 -10.68 16.73
C MET A 676 -22.22 -11.98 16.99
N GLY A 677 -21.23 -12.30 16.15
CA GLY A 677 -20.44 -13.53 16.22
C GLY A 677 -20.00 -14.04 14.85
N HIS A 678 -19.16 -15.07 14.85
CA HIS A 678 -18.72 -15.78 13.64
C HIS A 678 -19.60 -17.02 13.42
N THR A 679 -20.05 -17.23 12.20
CA THR A 679 -20.66 -18.51 11.81
C THR A 679 -19.59 -19.38 11.16
N GLU A 680 -18.94 -20.26 11.94
CA GLU A 680 -17.95 -21.21 11.41
C GLU A 680 -18.61 -22.17 10.41
N ILE A 681 -18.41 -21.92 9.11
CA ILE A 681 -18.75 -22.84 8.04
C ILE A 681 -17.43 -23.27 7.41
N PHE A 682 -16.81 -24.31 8.00
CA PHE A 682 -15.64 -25.07 7.50
C PHE A 682 -14.45 -24.27 6.91
N HIS A 683 -13.28 -24.38 7.55
CA HIS A 683 -12.00 -24.09 6.90
C HIS A 683 -11.82 -24.99 5.68
N TYR A 684 -11.80 -24.41 4.47
CA TYR A 684 -11.08 -25.05 3.38
C TYR A 684 -9.60 -24.73 3.56
N PRO A 685 -8.70 -25.72 3.64
CA PRO A 685 -7.29 -25.42 3.53
C PRO A 685 -7.06 -24.74 2.16
N MET A 686 -6.43 -23.57 2.17
CA MET A 686 -5.75 -23.05 0.99
C MET A 686 -4.63 -24.04 0.67
N GLU A 687 -4.93 -25.10 -0.08
CA GLU A 687 -3.87 -25.79 -0.80
C GLU A 687 -3.38 -24.79 -1.84
N THR A 688 -2.23 -24.16 -1.59
CA THR A 688 -1.46 -23.46 -2.61
C THR A 688 -1.39 -24.38 -3.83
N PRO A 689 -1.89 -23.99 -5.02
CA PRO A 689 -1.82 -24.81 -6.21
C PRO A 689 -0.36 -24.93 -6.66
N THR A 690 0.41 -25.81 -6.01
CA THR A 690 1.71 -26.20 -6.49
C THR A 690 1.48 -27.17 -7.65
N HIS A 691 1.75 -26.69 -8.88
CA HIS A 691 1.94 -27.47 -10.12
C HIS A 691 0.74 -27.64 -11.07
N ILE A 692 0.38 -26.62 -11.86
CA ILE A 692 -0.24 -26.85 -13.19
C ILE A 692 0.27 -25.81 -14.22
N ASN A 693 1.39 -26.12 -14.87
CA ASN A 693 2.17 -25.24 -15.76
C ASN A 693 1.59 -24.95 -17.16
N ASN A 694 0.32 -25.23 -17.49
CA ASN A 694 -0.13 -25.11 -18.90
C ASN A 694 -1.59 -24.69 -19.13
N ALA A 695 -2.28 -24.10 -18.14
CA ALA A 695 -3.64 -23.58 -18.29
C ALA A 695 -3.90 -22.30 -17.45
N GLU A 696 -2.92 -21.41 -17.41
CA GLU A 696 -2.78 -20.37 -16.37
C GLU A 696 -3.76 -19.18 -16.45
N HIS A 697 -4.64 -19.09 -17.46
CA HIS A 697 -5.62 -18.00 -17.57
C HIS A 697 -7.06 -18.39 -17.25
N VAL A 698 -7.33 -19.68 -17.02
CA VAL A 698 -8.63 -20.18 -16.55
C VAL A 698 -8.33 -21.30 -15.57
N ASN A 699 -7.89 -20.95 -14.36
CA ASN A 699 -7.47 -21.95 -13.40
C ASN A 699 -8.67 -22.82 -12.99
N LYS A 700 -8.56 -24.12 -13.26
CA LYS A 700 -9.62 -25.12 -13.12
C LYS A 700 -10.05 -25.37 -11.68
N ASP A 701 -9.32 -24.89 -10.67
CA ASP A 701 -9.59 -25.15 -9.26
C ASP A 701 -9.97 -23.94 -8.37
N VAL A 702 -9.75 -22.70 -8.82
CA VAL A 702 -9.82 -21.52 -7.94
C VAL A 702 -11.21 -20.86 -7.90
N TYR A 703 -12.08 -21.10 -8.88
CA TYR A 703 -13.42 -20.52 -8.94
C TYR A 703 -14.49 -21.29 -8.14
N LEU A 704 -14.08 -22.27 -7.33
CA LEU A 704 -14.97 -23.38 -7.01
C LEU A 704 -15.85 -23.21 -5.77
N ASN A 705 -15.71 -22.14 -4.96
CA ASN A 705 -16.55 -21.85 -3.77
C ASN A 705 -16.54 -20.36 -3.37
N GLU A 706 -17.12 -19.47 -4.17
CA GLU A 706 -17.33 -18.07 -3.76
C GLU A 706 -18.47 -17.97 -2.74
N PRO A 707 -18.41 -17.07 -1.75
CA PRO A 707 -19.49 -16.90 -0.79
C PRO A 707 -20.72 -16.27 -1.47
N VAL A 708 -21.89 -16.75 -1.08
CA VAL A 708 -23.18 -16.30 -1.61
C VAL A 708 -24.16 -16.17 -0.42
N ILE A 709 -24.99 -15.12 -0.40
CA ILE A 709 -25.88 -14.80 0.73
C ILE A 709 -27.31 -14.59 0.26
N ALA A 710 -28.30 -15.16 0.95
CA ALA A 710 -29.68 -14.76 0.73
C ALA A 710 -30.53 -14.81 1.99
N ILE A 711 -31.69 -14.20 1.87
CA ILE A 711 -32.74 -14.26 2.86
C ILE A 711 -34.01 -14.79 2.19
N ILE A 712 -34.63 -15.77 2.84
CA ILE A 712 -35.93 -16.32 2.43
C ILE A 712 -37.01 -15.82 3.40
N GLU A 713 -38.11 -15.33 2.85
CA GLU A 713 -39.32 -15.05 3.62
C GLU A 713 -40.19 -16.32 3.70
N THR A 714 -40.44 -16.83 4.91
CA THR A 714 -41.09 -18.15 5.14
C THR A 714 -42.62 -18.13 5.06
N GLY A 715 -43.23 -16.99 4.74
CA GLY A 715 -44.68 -16.84 4.61
C GLY A 715 -45.39 -16.24 5.84
N ARG A 716 -44.65 -15.83 6.88
CA ARG A 716 -45.14 -14.93 7.94
C ARG A 716 -44.31 -13.64 7.93
N ILE A 717 -44.99 -12.50 8.06
CA ILE A 717 -44.36 -11.17 8.06
C ILE A 717 -43.32 -11.12 9.19
N GLY A 718 -42.07 -10.85 8.85
CA GLY A 718 -40.95 -10.76 9.81
C GLY A 718 -40.27 -12.10 10.13
N GLU A 719 -40.70 -13.23 9.57
CA GLU A 719 -39.92 -14.47 9.61
C GLU A 719 -39.02 -14.56 8.37
N THR A 720 -37.81 -14.04 8.50
CA THR A 720 -36.73 -14.16 7.52
C THR A 720 -35.73 -15.21 7.97
N VAL A 721 -35.40 -16.15 7.08
CA VAL A 721 -34.35 -17.14 7.34
C VAL A 721 -33.14 -16.78 6.46
N PRO A 722 -32.01 -16.39 7.06
CA PRO A 722 -30.78 -16.22 6.31
C PRO A 722 -30.27 -17.59 5.86
N MET A 723 -29.85 -17.65 4.60
CA MET A 723 -29.23 -18.80 3.97
C MET A 723 -27.85 -18.41 3.47
N PHE A 724 -26.85 -19.18 3.90
CA PHE A 724 -25.46 -19.04 3.48
C PHE A 724 -25.04 -20.27 2.71
N ASN A 725 -24.16 -20.10 1.72
CA ASN A 725 -23.59 -21.24 1.03
C ASN A 725 -22.12 -21.04 0.71
N GLY A 726 -21.28 -21.96 1.17
CA GLY A 726 -19.85 -22.09 0.81
C GLY A 726 -19.54 -23.49 0.27
N GLY A 727 -20.52 -24.10 -0.42
CA GLY A 727 -20.51 -25.50 -0.85
C GLY A 727 -21.54 -26.39 -0.14
N ASN A 728 -22.25 -25.90 0.89
CA ASN A 728 -23.42 -26.54 1.51
C ASN A 728 -24.41 -25.49 2.04
N ILE A 729 -25.71 -25.80 1.96
CA ILE A 729 -26.78 -25.02 2.59
C ILE A 729 -26.77 -25.29 4.09
N VAL A 730 -26.60 -24.26 4.91
CA VAL A 730 -26.80 -24.35 6.37
C VAL A 730 -27.96 -23.43 6.74
N ASP A 731 -29.11 -24.01 7.08
CA ASP A 731 -30.25 -23.31 7.69
C ASP A 731 -29.94 -23.06 9.17
N PHE A 732 -29.83 -21.79 9.58
CA PHE A 732 -29.53 -21.42 10.96
C PHE A 732 -30.76 -21.33 11.88
N SER A 733 -31.97 -21.47 11.34
CA SER A 733 -33.20 -21.40 12.14
C SER A 733 -33.58 -22.73 12.80
N VAL A 734 -32.89 -23.83 12.48
CA VAL A 734 -33.16 -25.17 13.01
C VAL A 734 -31.84 -25.94 13.15
N ARG A 735 -31.66 -26.67 14.27
CA ARG A 735 -30.61 -27.69 14.44
C ARG A 735 -30.77 -28.88 13.48
N ALA A 736 -30.84 -28.65 12.18
CA ALA A 736 -30.99 -29.67 11.15
C ALA A 736 -29.69 -29.76 10.35
N THR A 737 -28.92 -30.82 10.61
CA THR A 737 -27.78 -31.21 9.78
C THR A 737 -28.33 -31.68 8.43
N ILE A 738 -28.22 -30.86 7.38
CA ILE A 738 -28.47 -31.31 6.01
C ILE A 738 -27.30 -32.23 5.65
N ARG A 739 -27.57 -33.54 5.62
CA ARG A 739 -26.59 -34.57 5.22
C ARG A 739 -26.35 -34.48 3.72
N GLU A 740 -25.09 -34.66 3.32
CA GLU A 740 -24.66 -34.90 1.94
C GLU A 740 -25.68 -35.75 1.18
N ASP A 741 -26.13 -35.24 0.04
CA ASP A 741 -26.73 -36.09 -0.98
C ASP A 741 -25.59 -36.92 -1.57
N LYS A 742 -25.31 -38.08 -0.94
CA LYS A 742 -24.21 -39.00 -1.28
C LYS A 742 -24.37 -39.68 -2.64
N ASN A 743 -25.37 -39.30 -3.42
CA ASN A 743 -25.66 -39.85 -4.74
C ASN A 743 -25.40 -38.81 -5.82
N ASN A 744 -24.19 -38.86 -6.39
CA ASN A 744 -23.79 -38.47 -7.75
C ASN A 744 -24.29 -37.16 -8.42
N GLU A 745 -23.31 -36.39 -8.90
CA GLU A 745 -23.31 -35.74 -10.24
C GLU A 745 -24.22 -34.53 -10.51
N VAL A 746 -24.22 -33.51 -9.65
CA VAL A 746 -24.68 -32.18 -10.05
C VAL A 746 -23.64 -31.15 -9.64
N GLY A 747 -23.02 -30.47 -10.61
CA GLY A 747 -21.85 -29.58 -10.47
C GLY A 747 -21.84 -28.58 -9.29
N ARG A 748 -20.71 -27.87 -9.13
CA ARG A 748 -20.47 -26.94 -8.00
C ARG A 748 -21.33 -25.70 -8.14
N LEU A 749 -21.89 -25.18 -7.03
CA LEU A 749 -22.70 -23.97 -7.02
C LEU A 749 -21.82 -22.73 -7.27
N TYR A 750 -22.27 -21.85 -8.17
CA TYR A 750 -21.58 -20.59 -8.50
C TYR A 750 -22.41 -19.37 -8.13
N ASP A 751 -23.71 -19.42 -8.40
CA ASP A 751 -24.63 -18.30 -8.15
C ASP A 751 -26.02 -18.83 -7.82
N PHE A 752 -26.84 -18.01 -7.18
CA PHE A 752 -28.24 -18.35 -6.90
C PHE A 752 -29.14 -17.12 -6.79
N PHE A 753 -30.45 -17.32 -6.89
CA PHE A 753 -31.45 -16.31 -6.54
C PHE A 753 -32.73 -16.96 -6.03
N THR A 754 -33.57 -16.16 -5.35
CA THR A 754 -34.89 -16.57 -4.86
C THR A 754 -35.99 -15.90 -5.66
N LEU A 755 -37.15 -16.55 -5.74
CA LEU A 755 -38.34 -16.02 -6.38
C LEU A 755 -39.59 -16.52 -5.67
N LYS A 756 -40.43 -15.61 -5.18
CA LYS A 756 -41.75 -15.89 -4.61
C LYS A 756 -42.83 -15.70 -5.66
N HIS A 757 -43.64 -16.74 -5.86
CA HIS A 757 -44.79 -16.70 -6.76
C HIS A 757 -45.92 -17.61 -6.24
N LYS A 758 -47.13 -17.07 -6.11
CA LYS A 758 -48.34 -17.73 -5.57
C LYS A 758 -48.11 -18.46 -4.26
N ASN A 759 -47.44 -17.81 -3.31
CA ASN A 759 -47.05 -18.36 -2.00
C ASN A 759 -46.06 -19.52 -2.05
N ILE A 760 -45.47 -19.81 -3.21
CA ILE A 760 -44.37 -20.75 -3.37
C ILE A 760 -43.08 -19.93 -3.44
N VAL A 761 -42.07 -20.31 -2.66
CA VAL A 761 -40.73 -19.75 -2.79
C VAL A 761 -39.84 -20.73 -3.55
N TYR A 762 -39.35 -20.29 -4.69
CA TYR A 762 -38.39 -20.99 -5.53
C TYR A 762 -36.98 -20.53 -5.20
N LEU A 763 -36.04 -21.47 -5.15
CA LEU A 763 -34.61 -21.24 -5.10
C LEU A 763 -34.01 -21.77 -6.41
N PHE A 764 -33.42 -20.89 -7.19
CA PHE A 764 -32.69 -21.24 -8.40
C PHE A 764 -31.20 -21.26 -8.09
N GLU A 765 -30.53 -22.32 -8.52
CA GLU A 765 -29.09 -22.53 -8.32
C GLU A 765 -28.40 -22.74 -9.67
N LEU A 766 -27.31 -22.01 -9.90
CA LEU A 766 -26.44 -22.17 -11.06
C LEU A 766 -25.24 -23.03 -10.66
N ARG A 767 -25.11 -24.20 -11.29
CA ARG A 767 -24.11 -25.21 -10.93
C ARG A 767 -23.25 -25.61 -12.14
N ASN A 768 -21.95 -25.34 -12.13
CA ASN A 768 -21.06 -25.76 -13.21
C ASN A 768 -20.39 -27.10 -12.91
N GLY A 769 -20.22 -27.92 -13.94
CA GLY A 769 -19.45 -29.16 -13.88
C GLY A 769 -18.61 -29.38 -15.13
N ILE A 770 -17.75 -30.38 -15.06
CA ILE A 770 -16.92 -30.84 -16.17
C ILE A 770 -17.34 -32.29 -16.43
N ALA A 771 -17.73 -32.61 -17.66
CA ALA A 771 -18.01 -33.98 -18.07
C ALA A 771 -16.70 -34.76 -18.24
N ASP A 772 -16.75 -36.10 -18.24
CA ASP A 772 -15.57 -36.97 -18.37
C ASP A 772 -14.70 -36.66 -19.61
N GLU A 773 -15.31 -36.12 -20.67
CA GLU A 773 -14.65 -35.71 -21.91
C GLU A 773 -14.02 -34.30 -21.85
N GLY A 774 -14.02 -33.65 -20.68
CA GLY A 774 -13.45 -32.32 -20.45
C GLY A 774 -14.33 -31.15 -20.92
N GLN A 775 -15.54 -31.42 -21.39
CA GLN A 775 -16.51 -30.38 -21.76
C GLN A 775 -17.20 -29.79 -20.53
N PHE A 776 -17.30 -28.45 -20.49
CA PHE A 776 -18.05 -27.77 -19.45
C PHE A 776 -19.56 -27.89 -19.70
N TYR A 777 -20.30 -28.11 -18.62
CA TYR A 777 -21.75 -28.00 -18.59
C TYR A 777 -22.19 -27.17 -17.38
N CYS A 778 -23.36 -26.57 -17.49
CA CYS A 778 -23.99 -25.82 -16.42
C CYS A 778 -25.41 -26.34 -16.18
N ASN A 779 -25.70 -26.70 -14.94
CA ASN A 779 -26.99 -27.13 -14.46
C ASN A 779 -27.69 -25.98 -13.74
N ILE A 780 -28.90 -25.63 -14.19
CA ILE A 780 -29.81 -24.77 -13.46
C ILE A 780 -30.76 -25.67 -12.66
N VAL A 781 -30.59 -25.67 -11.35
CA VAL A 781 -31.38 -26.47 -10.42
C VAL A 781 -32.43 -25.57 -9.78
N VAL A 782 -33.70 -25.95 -9.90
CA VAL A 782 -34.83 -25.25 -9.28
C VAL A 782 -35.33 -26.08 -8.11
N LYS A 783 -35.36 -25.45 -6.94
CA LYS A 783 -35.86 -26.02 -5.69
C LYS A 783 -37.08 -25.25 -5.23
N GLU A 784 -38.00 -25.96 -4.60
CA GLU A 784 -39.20 -25.40 -3.97
C GLU A 784 -39.03 -25.47 -2.45
N TYR A 785 -39.24 -24.35 -1.75
CA TYR A 785 -39.24 -24.30 -0.29
C TYR A 785 -40.59 -24.74 0.27
N GLN A 786 -40.57 -25.81 1.07
CA GLN A 786 -41.76 -26.33 1.73
C GLN A 786 -41.85 -25.83 3.17
N SER A 787 -42.74 -24.86 3.43
CA SER A 787 -42.92 -24.22 4.74
C SER A 787 -43.26 -25.19 5.88
N ILE A 788 -44.00 -26.26 5.60
CA ILE A 788 -44.45 -27.25 6.60
C ILE A 788 -43.27 -28.05 7.18
N ASN A 789 -42.30 -28.41 6.34
CA ASN A 789 -41.15 -29.25 6.72
C ASN A 789 -39.82 -28.48 6.75
N LYS A 790 -39.84 -27.17 6.48
CA LYS A 790 -38.67 -26.30 6.35
C LYS A 790 -37.56 -26.93 5.50
N ASN A 791 -37.92 -27.49 4.35
CA ASN A 791 -36.99 -28.20 3.47
C ASN A 791 -37.10 -27.70 2.02
N LEU A 792 -36.00 -27.80 1.28
CA LEU A 792 -35.92 -27.48 -0.14
C LEU A 792 -36.00 -28.77 -0.95
N LYS A 793 -37.00 -28.87 -1.81
CA LYS A 793 -37.18 -30.01 -2.72
C LYS A 793 -36.74 -29.62 -4.13
N VAL A 794 -35.81 -30.37 -4.73
CA VAL A 794 -35.50 -30.21 -6.17
C VAL A 794 -36.72 -30.59 -6.99
N ILE A 795 -37.22 -29.64 -7.79
CA ILE A 795 -38.37 -29.85 -8.70
C ILE A 795 -37.94 -29.88 -10.16
N LYS A 796 -36.81 -29.25 -10.49
CA LYS A 796 -36.26 -29.25 -11.85
C LYS A 796 -34.74 -29.18 -11.85
N ASN A 797 -34.14 -29.85 -12.81
CA ASN A 797 -32.74 -29.69 -13.19
C ASN A 797 -32.68 -29.57 -14.72
N PHE A 798 -31.99 -28.56 -15.23
CA PHE A 798 -31.85 -28.28 -16.64
C PHE A 798 -30.39 -28.01 -16.97
N SER A 799 -29.84 -28.75 -17.94
CA SER A 799 -28.44 -28.64 -18.32
C SER A 799 -28.29 -27.86 -19.61
N ILE A 800 -27.33 -26.95 -19.64
CA ILE A 800 -26.87 -26.22 -20.82
C ILE A 800 -25.37 -26.46 -21.02
N SER A 801 -24.95 -26.54 -22.28
CA SER A 801 -23.53 -26.67 -22.62
C SER A 801 -22.80 -25.36 -22.34
N GLY A 802 -21.61 -25.47 -21.76
CA GLY A 802 -20.73 -24.36 -21.44
C GLY A 802 -20.59 -24.08 -19.95
N PHE A 803 -19.85 -23.02 -19.64
CA PHE A 803 -19.57 -22.56 -18.29
C PHE A 803 -20.14 -21.16 -18.11
N TYR A 804 -20.84 -20.92 -17.01
CA TYR A 804 -21.54 -19.65 -16.74
C TYR A 804 -21.21 -19.17 -15.32
N ARG A 805 -21.01 -17.86 -15.12
CA ARG A 805 -20.49 -17.33 -13.85
C ARG A 805 -21.58 -16.77 -12.92
N CYS A 806 -22.61 -16.20 -13.52
CA CYS A 806 -23.69 -15.52 -12.82
C CYS A 806 -25.00 -15.69 -13.58
N PHE A 807 -26.11 -15.47 -12.90
CA PHE A 807 -27.44 -15.45 -13.50
C PHE A 807 -28.44 -14.66 -12.65
N ASN A 808 -29.48 -14.15 -13.30
CA ASN A 808 -30.55 -13.42 -12.66
C ASN A 808 -31.86 -13.65 -13.43
N TRP A 809 -32.97 -13.09 -12.97
CA TRP A 809 -34.25 -13.17 -13.67
C TRP A 809 -34.84 -11.78 -13.92
N LYS A 810 -35.64 -11.69 -14.98
CA LYS A 810 -36.50 -10.53 -15.23
C LYS A 810 -37.94 -10.96 -15.52
N PRO A 811 -38.94 -10.08 -15.33
CA PRO A 811 -40.27 -10.30 -15.87
C PRO A 811 -40.23 -10.50 -17.39
N SER A 812 -41.03 -11.43 -17.90
CA SER A 812 -41.12 -11.68 -19.34
C SER A 812 -42.20 -10.85 -20.05
N GLY A 813 -43.03 -10.13 -19.29
CA GLY A 813 -44.26 -9.51 -19.79
C GLY A 813 -45.39 -10.52 -20.10
N ILE A 814 -45.12 -11.82 -20.00
CA ILE A 814 -46.09 -12.90 -20.15
C ILE A 814 -46.43 -13.44 -18.75
N LYS A 815 -47.72 -13.57 -18.47
CA LYS A 815 -48.22 -14.09 -17.19
C LYS A 815 -47.64 -15.48 -16.91
N GLU A 816 -47.27 -15.75 -15.65
CA GLU A 816 -46.69 -17.03 -15.20
C GLU A 816 -45.33 -17.39 -15.83
N ARG A 817 -44.64 -16.43 -16.45
CA ARG A 817 -43.36 -16.64 -17.12
C ARG A 817 -42.33 -15.60 -16.73
N ILE A 818 -41.10 -16.05 -16.50
CA ILE A 818 -39.92 -15.22 -16.32
C ILE A 818 -38.89 -15.54 -17.40
N ASP A 819 -37.96 -14.61 -17.63
CA ASP A 819 -36.79 -14.88 -18.44
C ASP A 819 -35.54 -14.89 -17.57
N LEU A 820 -34.79 -16.00 -17.61
CA LEU A 820 -33.53 -16.17 -16.91
C LEU A 820 -32.40 -15.61 -17.77
N ILE A 821 -31.61 -14.71 -17.21
CA ILE A 821 -30.41 -14.15 -17.84
C ILE A 821 -29.21 -14.91 -17.28
N VAL A 822 -28.48 -15.62 -18.14
CA VAL A 822 -27.35 -16.48 -17.75
C VAL A 822 -26.07 -15.93 -18.37
N GLY A 823 -25.17 -15.44 -17.51
CA GLY A 823 -23.92 -14.75 -17.87
C GLY A 823 -22.84 -15.71 -18.32
N GLY A 824 -22.34 -15.53 -19.56
CA GLY A 824 -21.27 -16.35 -20.12
C GLY A 824 -20.02 -16.34 -19.24
N GLY A 825 -19.41 -17.50 -19.00
CA GLY A 825 -18.14 -17.60 -18.29
C GLY A 825 -16.98 -17.98 -19.21
N PRO A 826 -15.81 -18.32 -18.67
CA PRO A 826 -14.61 -18.59 -19.45
C PRO A 826 -14.77 -19.80 -20.37
N LYS A 827 -14.22 -19.67 -21.58
CA LYS A 827 -13.96 -20.81 -22.46
C LYS A 827 -12.54 -21.32 -22.27
N LEU A 828 -12.38 -22.63 -22.28
CA LEU A 828 -11.07 -23.26 -22.21
C LEU A 828 -10.16 -22.71 -23.32
N ASN A 829 -8.95 -22.29 -22.94
CA ASN A 829 -7.91 -21.76 -23.85
C ASN A 829 -8.34 -20.59 -24.76
N ASN A 830 -9.33 -19.81 -24.35
CA ASN A 830 -9.91 -18.76 -25.19
C ASN A 830 -10.07 -17.39 -24.49
N TYR A 831 -9.47 -17.17 -23.31
CA TYR A 831 -9.52 -15.90 -22.58
C TYR A 831 -9.04 -14.71 -23.41
N PRO A 832 -9.75 -13.58 -23.56
CA PRO A 832 -10.86 -13.16 -22.73
C PRO A 832 -12.24 -13.50 -23.32
N SER A 833 -12.30 -14.32 -24.37
CA SER A 833 -13.58 -14.74 -24.95
C SER A 833 -14.32 -15.71 -24.02
N GLY A 834 -15.53 -15.34 -23.65
CA GLY A 834 -16.45 -16.19 -22.89
C GLY A 834 -17.42 -17.03 -23.73
N TYR A 835 -18.34 -17.72 -23.05
CA TYR A 835 -19.59 -18.22 -23.62
C TYR A 835 -20.56 -17.07 -23.95
N ASP A 836 -21.57 -17.35 -24.76
CA ASP A 836 -22.59 -16.35 -25.07
C ASP A 836 -23.52 -16.16 -23.86
N THR A 837 -23.89 -14.93 -23.55
CA THR A 837 -24.88 -14.63 -22.52
C THR A 837 -26.27 -14.92 -23.07
N LEU A 838 -27.02 -15.74 -22.33
CA LEU A 838 -28.29 -16.30 -22.78
C LEU A 838 -29.46 -15.71 -22.00
N MET A 839 -30.58 -15.50 -22.70
CA MET A 839 -31.89 -15.29 -22.10
C MET A 839 -32.73 -16.54 -22.33
N ILE A 840 -33.09 -17.24 -21.26
CA ILE A 840 -33.77 -18.54 -21.28
C ILE A 840 -35.14 -18.40 -20.60
N PRO A 841 -36.25 -18.56 -21.33
CA PRO A 841 -37.56 -18.43 -20.72
C PRO A 841 -37.94 -19.63 -19.84
N TYR A 842 -38.65 -19.35 -18.74
CA TYR A 842 -39.10 -20.34 -17.77
C TYR A 842 -40.58 -20.14 -17.43
N ASP A 843 -41.37 -21.22 -17.59
CA ASP A 843 -42.77 -21.28 -17.20
C ASP A 843 -42.87 -21.73 -15.74
N LEU A 844 -43.33 -20.82 -14.87
CA LEU A 844 -43.44 -21.04 -13.43
C LEU A 844 -44.53 -22.08 -13.10
N LEU A 845 -45.64 -22.05 -13.84
CA LEU A 845 -46.79 -22.94 -13.61
C LEU A 845 -46.45 -24.39 -13.94
N GLN A 846 -45.74 -24.62 -15.05
CA GLN A 846 -45.33 -25.95 -15.50
C GLN A 846 -43.96 -26.37 -14.94
N SER A 847 -43.25 -25.46 -14.25
CA SER A 847 -41.88 -25.66 -13.79
C SER A 847 -40.93 -26.13 -14.92
N LYS A 848 -41.03 -25.50 -16.10
CA LYS A 848 -40.41 -25.96 -17.34
C LYS A 848 -39.65 -24.85 -18.07
N PHE A 849 -38.44 -25.18 -18.52
CA PHE A 849 -37.65 -24.34 -19.43
C PHE A 849 -38.18 -24.43 -20.86
N LEU A 850 -38.29 -23.28 -21.52
CA LEU A 850 -38.68 -23.16 -22.93
C LEU A 850 -37.43 -22.99 -23.80
N ALA A 851 -36.52 -23.96 -23.77
CA ALA A 851 -35.18 -23.85 -24.36
C ALA A 851 -35.16 -23.49 -25.86
N GLY A 852 -36.17 -23.91 -26.62
CA GLY A 852 -36.33 -23.55 -28.05
C GLY A 852 -36.59 -22.06 -28.31
N GLU A 853 -36.89 -21.29 -27.27
CA GLU A 853 -37.11 -19.84 -27.33
C GLU A 853 -35.93 -19.03 -26.76
N SER A 854 -34.82 -19.69 -26.43
CA SER A 854 -33.63 -19.02 -25.89
C SER A 854 -33.02 -18.03 -26.89
N LYS A 855 -32.53 -16.90 -26.38
CA LYS A 855 -31.89 -15.84 -27.19
C LYS A 855 -30.49 -15.54 -26.68
N ILE A 856 -29.57 -15.26 -27.61
CA ILE A 856 -28.26 -14.69 -27.27
C ILE A 856 -28.41 -13.18 -27.16
N ILE A 857 -28.05 -12.61 -26.00
CA ILE A 857 -28.22 -11.18 -25.73
C ILE A 857 -26.88 -10.42 -25.71
N ALA A 858 -25.79 -11.13 -25.41
CA ALA A 858 -24.43 -10.63 -25.57
C ALA A 858 -23.53 -11.79 -26.00
N ARG A 859 -22.55 -11.52 -26.88
CA ARG A 859 -21.71 -12.56 -27.47
C ARG A 859 -20.34 -12.58 -26.81
N ARG A 860 -19.90 -13.79 -26.45
CA ARG A 860 -18.51 -14.09 -26.05
C ARG A 860 -17.95 -13.23 -24.92
N LEU A 861 -18.78 -12.87 -23.94
CA LEU A 861 -18.36 -12.11 -22.76
C LEU A 861 -18.13 -13.03 -21.57
N MET A 862 -17.13 -12.70 -20.74
CA MET A 862 -16.98 -13.30 -19.42
C MET A 862 -17.65 -12.36 -18.41
N VAL A 863 -18.91 -12.66 -18.09
CA VAL A 863 -19.77 -11.81 -17.25
C VAL A 863 -19.59 -12.21 -15.79
N ASN A 864 -19.11 -11.29 -14.97
CA ASN A 864 -18.93 -11.48 -13.52
C ASN A 864 -20.21 -11.22 -12.73
N ASP A 865 -21.01 -10.23 -13.15
CA ASP A 865 -22.27 -9.90 -12.48
C ASP A 865 -23.35 -9.40 -13.46
N ILE A 866 -24.61 -9.62 -13.07
CA ILE A 866 -25.81 -9.22 -13.82
C ILE A 866 -26.74 -8.47 -12.88
N HIS A 867 -26.95 -7.19 -13.18
CA HIS A 867 -27.94 -6.36 -12.50
C HIS A 867 -29.18 -6.16 -13.36
N ILE A 868 -30.36 -6.42 -12.77
CA ILE A 868 -31.66 -6.31 -13.43
C ILE A 868 -32.48 -5.27 -12.68
N VAL A 869 -32.92 -4.23 -13.38
CA VAL A 869 -33.56 -3.07 -12.73
C VAL A 869 -34.58 -2.39 -13.65
N ASP A 870 -35.58 -1.74 -13.05
CA ASP A 870 -36.44 -0.76 -13.71
C ASP A 870 -35.89 0.64 -13.43
N SER A 871 -35.10 1.17 -14.36
CA SER A 871 -34.52 2.52 -14.23
C SER A 871 -35.35 3.63 -14.88
N ASN A 872 -36.47 3.31 -15.55
CA ASN A 872 -37.18 4.27 -16.42
C ASN A 872 -38.71 4.31 -16.27
N ASP A 873 -39.15 4.16 -15.02
CA ASP A 873 -40.54 4.37 -14.59
C ASP A 873 -41.52 3.42 -15.28
N GLY A 874 -41.25 2.12 -15.22
CA GLY A 874 -42.21 1.07 -15.57
C GLY A 874 -42.43 0.88 -17.06
N GLN A 875 -41.57 1.44 -17.92
CA GLN A 875 -41.67 1.32 -19.37
C GLN A 875 -40.81 0.21 -19.98
N THR A 876 -39.67 -0.14 -19.36
CA THR A 876 -38.75 -1.18 -19.85
C THR A 876 -37.94 -1.81 -18.71
N CYS A 877 -37.39 -3.01 -18.90
CA CYS A 877 -36.42 -3.62 -17.99
C CYS A 877 -35.00 -3.38 -18.50
N ASP A 878 -34.07 -2.95 -17.65
CA ASP A 878 -32.66 -2.78 -18.02
C ASP A 878 -31.83 -3.95 -17.48
N ILE A 879 -30.89 -4.43 -18.31
CA ILE A 879 -29.94 -5.51 -18.01
C ILE A 879 -28.54 -4.93 -18.10
N ILE A 880 -27.83 -4.86 -16.97
CA ILE A 880 -26.48 -4.30 -16.89
C ILE A 880 -25.50 -5.44 -16.60
N LEU A 881 -24.46 -5.56 -17.43
CA LEU A 881 -23.46 -6.63 -17.34
C LEU A 881 -22.09 -6.06 -16.96
N ALA A 882 -21.51 -6.56 -15.87
CA ALA A 882 -20.09 -6.39 -15.56
C ALA A 882 -19.31 -7.55 -16.18
N ALA A 883 -18.37 -7.24 -17.09
CA ALA A 883 -17.59 -8.26 -17.78
C ALA A 883 -16.09 -7.95 -17.78
N GLU A 884 -15.29 -9.01 -17.73
CA GLU A 884 -13.83 -8.91 -17.83
C GLU A 884 -13.37 -8.53 -19.24
N ALA A 885 -12.29 -7.75 -19.30
CA ALA A 885 -11.69 -7.25 -20.54
C ALA A 885 -12.74 -6.67 -21.50
N SER A 886 -13.69 -5.93 -20.94
CA SER A 886 -14.82 -5.34 -21.68
C SER A 886 -15.25 -4.05 -21.00
N TYR A 887 -16.25 -3.38 -21.56
CA TYR A 887 -16.94 -2.26 -20.91
C TYR A 887 -18.16 -2.76 -20.12
N ILE A 888 -18.78 -1.89 -19.33
CA ILE A 888 -20.10 -2.15 -18.73
C ILE A 888 -21.16 -2.15 -19.82
N HIS A 889 -21.80 -3.29 -20.06
CA HIS A 889 -22.85 -3.40 -21.10
C HIS A 889 -24.20 -3.01 -20.51
N TYR A 890 -24.79 -1.95 -21.02
CA TYR A 890 -26.13 -1.49 -20.65
C TYR A 890 -27.13 -1.87 -21.75
N LEU A 891 -27.92 -2.91 -21.49
CA LEU A 891 -28.88 -3.47 -22.44
C LEU A 891 -30.31 -3.14 -22.02
N ARG A 892 -30.99 -2.30 -22.80
CA ARG A 892 -32.40 -1.94 -22.56
C ARG A 892 -33.33 -2.95 -23.21
N CYS A 893 -34.25 -3.52 -22.42
CA CYS A 893 -35.24 -4.49 -22.87
C CYS A 893 -36.64 -3.88 -22.83
N ASP A 894 -37.23 -3.64 -24.01
CA ASP A 894 -38.59 -3.09 -24.09
C ASP A 894 -39.69 -4.10 -23.72
N ASN A 895 -40.94 -3.62 -23.63
CA ASN A 895 -42.12 -4.43 -23.34
C ASN A 895 -42.41 -5.54 -24.38
N ALA A 896 -41.77 -5.49 -25.56
CA ALA A 896 -41.83 -6.55 -26.57
C ALA A 896 -40.67 -7.56 -26.44
N ASN A 897 -39.89 -7.50 -25.37
CA ASN A 897 -38.65 -8.25 -25.15
C ASN A 897 -37.60 -8.05 -26.25
N LYS A 898 -37.57 -6.86 -26.87
CA LYS A 898 -36.49 -6.45 -27.77
C LYS A 898 -35.39 -5.80 -26.95
N ILE A 899 -34.17 -6.32 -27.13
CA ILE A 899 -32.99 -5.87 -26.42
C ILE A 899 -32.19 -4.92 -27.32
N THR A 900 -31.83 -3.76 -26.77
CA THR A 900 -31.02 -2.73 -27.42
C THR A 900 -29.84 -2.38 -26.53
N ASP A 901 -28.61 -2.54 -27.04
CA ASP A 901 -27.41 -2.07 -26.36
C ASP A 901 -27.30 -0.54 -26.48
N ILE A 902 -27.42 0.16 -25.35
CA ILE A 902 -27.32 1.62 -25.28
C ILE A 902 -25.98 2.10 -24.70
N SER A 903 -25.03 1.20 -24.45
CA SER A 903 -23.72 1.51 -23.83
C SER A 903 -22.95 2.61 -24.56
N SER A 904 -23.09 2.69 -25.89
CA SER A 904 -22.47 3.74 -26.69
C SER A 904 -23.08 5.12 -26.44
N THR A 905 -24.39 5.20 -26.25
CA THR A 905 -25.11 6.45 -25.93
C THR A 905 -24.70 6.97 -24.56
N LEU A 906 -24.30 6.05 -23.67
CA LEU A 906 -23.85 6.34 -22.31
C LEU A 906 -22.34 6.60 -22.19
N GLY A 907 -21.59 6.57 -23.29
CA GLY A 907 -20.13 6.73 -23.27
C GLY A 907 -19.36 5.55 -22.63
N LEU A 908 -20.03 4.44 -22.30
CA LEU A 908 -19.41 3.33 -21.57
C LEU A 908 -18.47 2.49 -22.45
N ARG A 909 -18.68 2.46 -23.78
CA ARG A 909 -17.88 1.62 -24.69
C ARG A 909 -16.38 1.89 -24.68
N GLN A 910 -15.97 3.10 -24.29
CA GLN A 910 -14.58 3.50 -24.21
C GLN A 910 -13.93 3.19 -22.86
N LEU A 911 -14.70 2.70 -21.87
CA LEU A 911 -14.24 2.38 -20.52
C LEU A 911 -14.08 0.86 -20.38
N THR A 912 -13.09 0.31 -21.08
CA THR A 912 -12.79 -1.12 -21.04
C THR A 912 -11.94 -1.45 -19.82
N GLY A 913 -12.37 -2.42 -19.02
CA GLY A 913 -11.78 -2.77 -17.73
C GLY A 913 -11.97 -4.24 -17.36
N PHE A 914 -11.69 -4.56 -16.11
CA PHE A 914 -11.89 -5.87 -15.50
C PHE A 914 -13.04 -5.78 -14.50
N TRP A 915 -14.25 -5.55 -15.01
CA TRP A 915 -15.42 -5.28 -14.20
C TRP A 915 -15.88 -6.50 -13.41
N ASN A 916 -16.13 -6.29 -12.12
CA ASN A 916 -16.40 -7.34 -11.13
C ASN A 916 -17.87 -7.36 -10.69
N SER A 917 -18.47 -6.20 -10.39
CA SER A 917 -19.79 -6.14 -9.74
C SER A 917 -20.56 -4.87 -10.08
N ILE A 918 -21.89 -4.92 -9.93
CA ILE A 918 -22.79 -3.77 -10.10
C ILE A 918 -23.81 -3.74 -8.96
N SER A 919 -24.01 -2.56 -8.37
CA SER A 919 -25.10 -2.27 -7.42
C SER A 919 -25.77 -0.96 -7.77
N SER A 920 -27.02 -0.76 -7.34
CA SER A 920 -27.76 0.47 -7.64
C SER A 920 -28.47 1.09 -6.43
N GLY A 921 -28.55 2.41 -6.42
CA GLY A 921 -29.31 3.20 -5.46
C GLY A 921 -29.33 4.68 -5.87
N ASP A 922 -30.16 5.48 -5.22
CA ASP A 922 -30.27 6.93 -5.45
C ASP A 922 -29.21 7.66 -4.62
N LEU A 923 -27.99 7.72 -5.15
CA LEU A 923 -26.81 8.18 -4.41
C LEU A 923 -26.83 9.70 -4.22
N ASN A 924 -27.37 10.45 -5.18
CA ASN A 924 -27.45 11.92 -5.11
C ASN A 924 -28.82 12.44 -4.60
N GLY A 925 -29.79 11.57 -4.37
CA GLY A 925 -31.11 11.92 -3.86
C GLY A 925 -32.01 12.63 -4.88
N ASP A 926 -31.70 12.58 -6.18
CA ASP A 926 -32.50 13.18 -7.25
C ASP A 926 -33.74 12.35 -7.61
N GLY A 927 -33.86 11.16 -7.01
CA GLY A 927 -34.98 10.28 -7.19
C GLY A 927 -34.86 9.37 -8.41
N LYS A 928 -33.67 9.20 -8.98
CA LYS A 928 -33.30 8.23 -10.01
C LYS A 928 -32.31 7.21 -9.44
N LEU A 929 -31.99 6.19 -10.23
CA LEU A 929 -31.04 5.16 -9.83
C LEU A 929 -29.68 5.40 -10.44
N ASP A 930 -28.66 5.41 -9.59
CA ASP A 930 -27.26 5.44 -9.94
C ASP A 930 -26.66 4.04 -9.82
N PHE A 931 -25.51 3.81 -10.47
CA PHE A 931 -24.88 2.49 -10.51
C PHE A 931 -23.42 2.53 -10.08
N LEU A 932 -23.10 1.84 -8.99
CA LEU A 932 -21.73 1.60 -8.57
C LEU A 932 -21.18 0.37 -9.31
N CYS A 933 -20.12 0.57 -10.09
CA CYS A 933 -19.47 -0.44 -10.91
C CYS A 933 -18.07 -0.76 -10.35
N GLY A 934 -17.93 -1.96 -9.76
CA GLY A 934 -16.66 -2.44 -9.23
C GLY A 934 -15.72 -2.97 -10.33
N ASN A 935 -14.43 -2.69 -10.21
CA ASN A 935 -13.37 -2.99 -11.19
C ASN A 935 -12.10 -3.48 -10.47
N ALA A 936 -10.99 -3.62 -11.19
CA ALA A 936 -9.70 -4.11 -10.67
C ALA A 936 -8.90 -3.11 -9.82
N SER A 937 -9.31 -1.84 -9.74
CA SER A 937 -8.63 -0.76 -9.02
C SER A 937 -7.25 -0.36 -9.57
N LEU A 938 -6.83 0.85 -9.18
CA LEU A 938 -5.53 1.43 -9.53
C LEU A 938 -4.36 0.92 -8.66
N ASN A 939 -4.64 0.20 -7.57
CA ASN A 939 -3.59 -0.32 -6.70
C ASN A 939 -3.13 -1.74 -7.11
N THR A 940 -2.87 -1.89 -8.40
CA THR A 940 -2.40 -3.12 -9.02
C THR A 940 -1.26 -2.81 -9.99
N MET A 941 -0.44 -3.82 -10.30
CA MET A 941 0.63 -3.69 -11.29
C MET A 941 0.15 -3.15 -12.65
N TYR A 942 -1.13 -3.35 -12.99
CA TYR A 942 -1.72 -2.91 -14.25
C TYR A 942 -1.82 -1.38 -14.39
N ASN A 943 -1.88 -0.61 -13.30
CA ASN A 943 -2.04 0.85 -13.36
C ASN A 943 -0.95 1.54 -14.20
N ARG A 944 0.31 1.12 -14.02
CA ARG A 944 1.40 1.69 -14.78
C ARG A 944 1.35 1.31 -16.27
N TYR A 945 0.93 0.08 -16.57
CA TYR A 945 0.79 -0.36 -17.94
C TYR A 945 -0.42 0.27 -18.63
N SER A 946 -1.54 0.51 -17.93
CA SER A 946 -2.74 1.13 -18.51
C SER A 946 -2.46 2.57 -18.97
N LYS A 947 -1.66 3.33 -18.21
CA LYS A 947 -1.10 4.63 -18.60
C LYS A 947 -0.19 4.56 -19.84
N GLN A 948 0.25 3.36 -20.20
CA GLN A 948 1.10 3.06 -21.36
C GLN A 948 0.37 2.21 -22.41
N GLY A 949 -0.97 2.27 -22.49
CA GLY A 949 -1.73 1.59 -23.54
C GLY A 949 -1.84 0.06 -23.36
N TYR A 950 -1.99 -0.40 -22.11
CA TYR A 950 -2.17 -1.81 -21.78
C TYR A 950 -3.25 -2.49 -22.65
N SER A 951 -2.90 -3.64 -23.22
CA SER A 951 -3.79 -4.39 -24.09
C SER A 951 -3.57 -5.90 -23.98
N LEU A 952 -4.64 -6.66 -24.19
CA LEU A 952 -4.58 -8.11 -24.41
C LEU A 952 -4.46 -8.37 -25.91
N VAL A 953 -3.41 -9.06 -26.35
CA VAL A 953 -3.08 -9.33 -27.76
C VAL A 953 -3.11 -10.82 -28.06
N PHE A 954 -3.72 -11.20 -29.18
CA PHE A 954 -3.96 -12.61 -29.53
C PHE A 954 -4.19 -12.85 -31.02
N ASN A 955 -4.05 -14.11 -31.44
CA ASN A 955 -4.32 -14.49 -32.82
C ASN A 955 -5.76 -15.02 -32.99
N ALA A 956 -6.69 -14.12 -33.34
CA ALA A 956 -8.11 -14.44 -33.51
C ALA A 956 -8.42 -15.47 -34.62
N ARG A 957 -7.45 -15.87 -35.45
CA ARG A 957 -7.63 -16.89 -36.51
C ARG A 957 -7.33 -18.31 -36.02
N LYS A 958 -6.70 -18.48 -34.85
CA LYS A 958 -6.47 -19.80 -34.25
C LYS A 958 -7.71 -20.27 -33.49
N GLN A 959 -7.95 -21.58 -33.50
CA GLN A 959 -9.05 -22.20 -32.78
C GLN A 959 -8.91 -22.06 -31.25
N ASP A 960 -7.67 -22.09 -30.76
CA ASP A 960 -7.28 -21.83 -29.37
C ASP A 960 -6.17 -20.77 -29.38
N PRO A 961 -6.52 -19.47 -29.34
CA PRO A 961 -5.53 -18.40 -29.34
C PRO A 961 -4.74 -18.42 -28.04
N ILE A 962 -3.41 -18.23 -28.15
CA ILE A 962 -2.59 -17.85 -27.01
C ILE A 962 -2.68 -16.33 -26.91
N TYR A 963 -2.88 -15.85 -25.69
CA TYR A 963 -3.02 -14.44 -25.39
C TYR A 963 -1.76 -13.95 -24.70
N HIS A 964 -1.45 -12.70 -24.98
CA HIS A 964 -0.33 -12.01 -24.39
C HIS A 964 -0.80 -10.67 -23.86
N GLU A 965 -0.06 -10.16 -22.89
CA GLU A 965 -0.27 -8.86 -22.32
C GLU A 965 0.73 -7.92 -22.96
N SER A 966 0.32 -6.71 -23.31
CA SER A 966 1.17 -5.75 -24.00
C SER A 966 1.00 -4.34 -23.48
N PHE A 967 2.01 -3.53 -23.77
CA PHE A 967 2.03 -2.09 -23.51
C PHE A 967 2.77 -1.38 -24.64
N ILE A 968 2.62 -0.06 -24.69
CA ILE A 968 3.28 0.83 -25.64
C ILE A 968 4.45 1.49 -24.93
N TRP A 969 5.62 1.49 -25.57
CA TRP A 969 6.80 2.21 -25.11
C TRP A 969 7.46 2.86 -26.32
N ASN A 970 7.75 4.16 -26.26
CA ASN A 970 8.32 4.91 -27.39
C ASN A 970 7.58 4.67 -28.73
N SER A 971 6.25 4.70 -28.69
CA SER A 971 5.36 4.47 -29.85
C SER A 971 5.41 3.06 -30.49
N LYS A 972 6.04 2.08 -29.83
CA LYS A 972 6.08 0.68 -30.28
C LYS A 972 5.41 -0.22 -29.23
N ALA A 973 4.68 -1.25 -29.68
CA ALA A 973 4.03 -2.19 -28.79
C ALA A 973 4.98 -3.34 -28.41
N TYR A 974 5.06 -3.65 -27.12
CA TYR A 974 5.89 -4.69 -26.54
C TYR A 974 5.03 -5.65 -25.72
N LEU A 975 5.44 -6.92 -25.67
CA LEU A 975 4.88 -7.86 -24.71
C LEU A 975 5.32 -7.50 -23.29
N MET A 976 4.49 -7.75 -22.29
CA MET A 976 4.88 -7.62 -20.88
C MET A 976 5.81 -8.76 -20.45
N GLN A 977 5.62 -9.96 -20.99
CA GLN A 977 6.39 -11.15 -20.60
C GLN A 977 7.90 -11.01 -20.85
N ASN A 978 8.72 -11.65 -20.01
CA ASN A 978 10.13 -11.90 -20.31
C ASN A 978 10.30 -13.07 -21.31
N LEU A 979 11.53 -13.36 -21.74
CA LEU A 979 11.78 -14.40 -22.73
C LEU A 979 11.45 -15.80 -22.21
N ASN A 980 11.66 -16.07 -20.91
CA ASN A 980 11.43 -17.39 -20.32
C ASN A 980 9.93 -17.72 -20.22
N GLU A 981 9.12 -16.76 -19.77
CA GLU A 981 7.65 -16.85 -19.82
C GLU A 981 7.15 -17.01 -21.26
N PHE A 982 7.71 -16.22 -22.18
CA PHE A 982 7.34 -16.31 -23.59
C PHE A 982 7.70 -17.67 -24.21
N LYS A 983 8.86 -18.25 -23.89
CA LYS A 983 9.26 -19.61 -24.31
C LYS A 983 8.32 -20.67 -23.75
N GLY A 984 7.82 -20.50 -22.52
CA GLY A 984 6.82 -21.37 -21.92
C GLY A 984 5.52 -21.45 -22.75
N LEU A 985 5.06 -20.30 -23.25
CA LEU A 985 3.83 -20.20 -24.04
C LEU A 985 4.05 -20.46 -25.55
N ASN A 986 5.18 -20.04 -26.12
CA ASN A 986 5.49 -20.10 -27.55
C ASN A 986 6.91 -20.66 -27.80
N PRO A 987 7.18 -21.95 -27.54
CA PRO A 987 8.54 -22.49 -27.56
C PRO A 987 9.25 -22.27 -28.90
N LEU A 988 8.58 -22.53 -30.04
CA LEU A 988 9.19 -22.40 -31.37
C LEU A 988 9.57 -20.95 -31.74
N LEU A 989 8.79 -19.96 -31.30
CA LEU A 989 9.12 -18.55 -31.51
C LEU A 989 10.19 -18.10 -30.51
N GLY A 990 10.09 -18.54 -29.26
CA GLY A 990 11.05 -18.21 -28.20
C GLY A 990 12.47 -18.71 -28.48
N PHE A 991 12.64 -19.86 -29.14
CA PHE A 991 13.96 -20.39 -29.52
C PHE A 991 14.71 -19.57 -30.59
N GLN A 992 14.05 -18.59 -31.23
CA GLN A 992 14.71 -17.70 -32.18
C GLN A 992 15.54 -16.60 -31.50
N TYR A 993 15.30 -16.36 -30.21
CA TYR A 993 16.01 -15.36 -29.42
C TYR A 993 17.08 -16.03 -28.58
N THR A 994 18.31 -15.54 -28.72
CA THR A 994 19.48 -16.05 -27.98
C THR A 994 19.74 -15.33 -26.67
N SER A 995 19.08 -14.20 -26.41
CA SER A 995 19.19 -13.44 -25.16
C SER A 995 17.88 -12.71 -24.82
N ASN A 996 17.68 -12.44 -23.53
CA ASN A 996 16.56 -11.64 -23.00
C ASN A 996 16.65 -10.20 -23.51
N SER A 997 17.85 -9.64 -23.64
CA SER A 997 18.06 -8.31 -24.22
C SER A 997 17.51 -8.21 -25.65
N ALA A 998 17.85 -9.16 -26.53
CA ALA A 998 17.35 -9.17 -27.91
C ALA A 998 15.82 -9.32 -27.98
N PHE A 999 15.24 -10.16 -27.12
CA PHE A 999 13.79 -10.29 -27.02
C PHE A 999 13.12 -9.01 -26.49
N SER A 1000 13.72 -8.36 -25.49
CA SER A 1000 13.16 -7.17 -24.85
C SER A 1000 12.99 -6.01 -25.81
N GLU A 1001 13.91 -5.85 -26.76
CA GLU A 1001 13.89 -4.80 -27.78
C GLU A 1001 12.98 -5.13 -28.98
N THR A 1002 12.62 -6.42 -29.12
CA THR A 1002 11.74 -6.88 -30.18
C THR A 1002 10.28 -6.61 -29.79
N GLY A 1003 9.65 -5.67 -30.49
CA GLY A 1003 8.21 -5.41 -30.29
C GLY A 1003 7.37 -6.48 -30.99
N ILE A 1004 6.06 -6.44 -30.75
CA ILE A 1004 5.09 -7.46 -31.17
C ILE A 1004 5.18 -7.78 -32.67
N ASP A 1005 5.33 -6.78 -33.52
CA ASP A 1005 5.41 -6.95 -34.98
C ASP A 1005 6.68 -7.69 -35.44
N GLY A 1006 7.73 -7.70 -34.62
CA GLY A 1006 8.95 -8.48 -34.87
C GLY A 1006 8.88 -9.90 -34.32
N ILE A 1007 8.00 -10.17 -33.34
CA ILE A 1007 7.81 -11.49 -32.72
C ILE A 1007 6.83 -12.33 -33.55
N PHE A 1008 5.71 -11.74 -33.94
CA PHE A 1008 4.63 -12.45 -34.64
C PHE A 1008 4.57 -12.06 -36.11
N THR A 1009 4.65 -13.07 -36.99
CA THR A 1009 4.50 -12.88 -38.44
C THR A 1009 3.05 -12.72 -38.90
N SER A 1010 2.10 -13.17 -38.08
CA SER A 1010 0.66 -13.02 -38.34
C SER A 1010 0.11 -11.78 -37.66
N LYS A 1011 -0.81 -11.08 -38.33
CA LYS A 1011 -1.55 -9.95 -37.73
C LYS A 1011 -2.27 -10.38 -36.44
N MET A 1012 -1.89 -9.77 -35.33
CA MET A 1012 -2.52 -9.96 -34.02
C MET A 1012 -3.77 -9.07 -33.89
N SER A 1013 -4.76 -9.56 -33.16
CA SER A 1013 -5.91 -8.79 -32.66
C SER A 1013 -5.61 -8.30 -31.24
N SER A 1014 -6.27 -7.23 -30.81
CA SER A 1014 -6.11 -6.71 -29.45
C SER A 1014 -7.41 -6.23 -28.83
N VAL A 1015 -7.47 -6.25 -27.50
CA VAL A 1015 -8.46 -5.58 -26.68
C VAL A 1015 -7.70 -4.66 -25.73
N SER A 1016 -7.87 -3.35 -25.88
CA SER A 1016 -7.25 -2.37 -24.97
C SER A 1016 -8.01 -2.31 -23.66
N ILE A 1017 -7.28 -2.18 -22.56
CA ILE A 1017 -7.81 -1.97 -21.22
C ILE A 1017 -7.50 -0.53 -20.83
N THR A 1018 -8.54 0.28 -20.77
CA THR A 1018 -8.45 1.74 -20.68
C THR A 1018 -8.84 2.28 -19.31
N ASN A 1019 -9.57 1.50 -18.52
CA ASN A 1019 -10.06 1.90 -17.21
C ASN A 1019 -9.92 0.76 -16.18
N LEU A 1020 -9.22 1.04 -15.09
CA LEU A 1020 -9.13 0.14 -13.94
C LEU A 1020 -9.87 0.68 -12.71
N GLU A 1021 -10.30 1.94 -12.75
CA GLU A 1021 -11.01 2.59 -11.66
C GLU A 1021 -12.38 1.95 -11.42
N ASN A 1022 -12.77 1.91 -10.15
CA ASN A 1022 -14.14 1.71 -9.72
C ASN A 1022 -14.90 3.02 -9.99
N LEU A 1023 -16.06 2.94 -10.63
CA LEU A 1023 -16.79 4.11 -11.11
C LEU A 1023 -18.24 4.08 -10.64
N VAL A 1024 -18.84 5.26 -10.51
CA VAL A 1024 -20.28 5.44 -10.39
C VAL A 1024 -20.81 6.03 -11.68
N ILE A 1025 -21.91 5.45 -12.16
CA ILE A 1025 -22.70 6.00 -13.26
C ILE A 1025 -23.88 6.74 -12.62
N MET A 1026 -23.81 8.07 -12.59
CA MET A 1026 -24.89 8.91 -12.08
C MET A 1026 -25.94 9.15 -13.16
N SER A 1027 -27.21 8.97 -12.80
CA SER A 1027 -28.37 9.30 -13.63
C SER A 1027 -28.79 10.74 -13.39
N GLY A 1028 -29.12 11.49 -14.44
CA GLY A 1028 -29.58 12.88 -14.35
C GLY A 1028 -30.68 13.21 -15.35
N GLU A 1029 -31.20 14.45 -15.33
CA GLU A 1029 -32.25 14.88 -16.28
C GLU A 1029 -31.74 14.97 -17.73
N ASN A 1030 -30.45 15.26 -17.90
CA ASN A 1030 -29.82 15.47 -19.20
C ASN A 1030 -29.00 14.26 -19.69
N GLY A 1031 -29.09 13.10 -19.03
CA GLY A 1031 -28.32 11.90 -19.37
C GLY A 1031 -27.58 11.31 -18.17
N TYR A 1032 -26.46 10.63 -18.43
CA TYR A 1032 -25.64 9.99 -17.40
C TYR A 1032 -24.27 10.65 -17.34
N SER A 1033 -23.69 10.75 -16.15
CA SER A 1033 -22.27 11.07 -15.94
C SER A 1033 -21.55 9.87 -15.32
N VAL A 1034 -20.23 9.81 -15.51
CA VAL A 1034 -19.38 8.77 -14.92
C VAL A 1034 -18.33 9.48 -14.08
N GLU A 1035 -18.24 9.10 -12.81
CA GLU A 1035 -17.35 9.72 -11.83
C GLU A 1035 -16.84 8.72 -10.80
N ILE A 1036 -15.88 9.15 -9.97
CA ILE A 1036 -15.35 8.40 -8.85
C ILE A 1036 -16.03 8.93 -7.59
N ILE A 1037 -16.57 8.03 -6.77
CA ILE A 1037 -17.29 8.41 -5.54
C ILE A 1037 -16.34 8.84 -4.42
N ASP A 1038 -15.16 8.22 -4.33
CA ASP A 1038 -14.08 8.53 -3.38
C ASP A 1038 -12.81 7.80 -3.83
N ASP A 1039 -11.65 8.47 -3.76
CA ASP A 1039 -10.37 7.92 -4.21
C ASP A 1039 -9.96 6.63 -3.48
N LYS A 1040 -10.30 6.48 -2.20
CA LYS A 1040 -10.01 5.26 -1.41
C LYS A 1040 -10.76 4.03 -1.93
N THR A 1041 -11.85 4.21 -2.68
CA THR A 1041 -12.48 3.08 -3.37
C THR A 1041 -11.56 2.45 -4.41
N ASN A 1042 -10.58 3.19 -4.92
CA ASN A 1042 -9.60 2.73 -5.90
C ASN A 1042 -8.32 2.14 -5.28
N TYR A 1043 -8.24 2.00 -3.96
CA TYR A 1043 -7.12 1.31 -3.30
C TYR A 1043 -7.20 -0.21 -3.41
N LEU A 1044 -8.38 -0.74 -3.70
CA LEU A 1044 -8.62 -2.16 -3.87
C LEU A 1044 -9.75 -2.46 -4.87
N PRO A 1045 -9.75 -3.64 -5.50
CA PRO A 1045 -10.86 -4.08 -6.33
C PRO A 1045 -12.16 -4.19 -5.53
N ILE A 1046 -13.28 -3.76 -6.12
CA ILE A 1046 -14.61 -3.94 -5.54
C ILE A 1046 -15.26 -5.19 -6.14
N TYR A 1047 -15.44 -6.22 -5.31
CA TYR A 1047 -16.11 -7.47 -5.70
C TYR A 1047 -17.58 -7.50 -5.34
N GLY A 1048 -17.99 -6.82 -4.28
CA GLY A 1048 -19.39 -6.70 -3.90
C GLY A 1048 -19.64 -5.37 -3.22
N SER A 1049 -20.89 -4.92 -3.23
CA SER A 1049 -21.27 -3.68 -2.57
C SER A 1049 -22.74 -3.73 -2.19
N SER A 1050 -23.12 -2.88 -1.23
CA SER A 1050 -24.50 -2.67 -0.84
C SER A 1050 -24.75 -1.17 -0.71
N ILE A 1051 -25.88 -0.71 -1.24
CA ILE A 1051 -26.34 0.67 -1.15
C ILE A 1051 -27.65 0.66 -0.35
N ASP A 1052 -27.64 1.26 0.82
CA ASP A 1052 -28.79 1.39 1.73
C ASP A 1052 -28.54 2.55 2.69
N ASP A 1053 -29.56 2.99 3.44
CA ASP A 1053 -29.39 4.02 4.47
C ASP A 1053 -28.92 3.34 5.77
N PHE A 1054 -27.62 3.20 5.96
CA PHE A 1054 -27.05 2.45 7.09
C PHE A 1054 -27.13 3.24 8.39
N ASN A 1055 -26.93 4.56 8.33
CA ASN A 1055 -26.98 5.43 9.50
C ASN A 1055 -28.41 5.92 9.82
N LEU A 1056 -29.38 5.67 8.93
CA LEU A 1056 -30.80 6.01 8.99
C LEU A 1056 -31.09 7.51 9.04
N ASP A 1057 -30.25 8.33 8.39
CA ASP A 1057 -30.39 9.79 8.35
C ASP A 1057 -31.25 10.30 7.17
N GLY A 1058 -31.71 9.41 6.30
CA GLY A 1058 -32.50 9.74 5.12
C GLY A 1058 -31.67 9.96 3.86
N LYS A 1059 -30.39 9.57 3.85
CA LYS A 1059 -29.51 9.57 2.66
C LYS A 1059 -29.02 8.15 2.36
N MET A 1060 -28.66 7.90 1.10
CA MET A 1060 -28.12 6.59 0.70
C MET A 1060 -26.63 6.52 1.04
N ASP A 1061 -26.26 5.49 1.79
CA ASP A 1061 -24.89 5.16 2.14
C ASP A 1061 -24.40 3.99 1.28
N VAL A 1062 -23.08 3.82 1.21
CA VAL A 1062 -22.44 2.74 0.45
C VAL A 1062 -21.53 1.94 1.34
N TYR A 1063 -21.55 0.62 1.21
CA TYR A 1063 -20.48 -0.25 1.68
C TYR A 1063 -19.91 -1.07 0.54
N VAL A 1064 -18.59 -1.20 0.49
CA VAL A 1064 -17.88 -1.99 -0.51
C VAL A 1064 -17.07 -3.12 0.13
N CYS A 1065 -17.21 -4.31 -0.44
CA CYS A 1065 -16.39 -5.48 -0.18
C CYS A 1065 -15.15 -5.42 -1.08
N GLN A 1066 -14.03 -5.09 -0.45
CA GLN A 1066 -12.73 -4.97 -1.09
C GLN A 1066 -11.79 -6.08 -0.61
N GLY A 1067 -11.18 -6.81 -1.56
CA GLY A 1067 -10.11 -7.74 -1.25
C GLY A 1067 -9.67 -8.60 -2.42
N TYR A 1068 -8.37 -8.89 -2.49
CA TYR A 1068 -7.73 -9.51 -3.65
C TYR A 1068 -6.74 -10.62 -3.24
N PRO A 1069 -7.21 -11.84 -2.96
CA PRO A 1069 -6.33 -12.99 -2.83
C PRO A 1069 -5.80 -13.33 -4.23
N ALA A 1070 -4.48 -13.25 -4.42
CA ALA A 1070 -3.83 -13.37 -5.73
C ALA A 1070 -4.39 -14.50 -6.63
N TYR A 1071 -4.54 -14.20 -7.92
CA TYR A 1071 -5.15 -15.09 -8.91
C TYR A 1071 -4.18 -15.66 -9.96
N LYS A 1072 -2.98 -15.08 -10.07
CA LYS A 1072 -1.95 -15.45 -11.06
C LYS A 1072 -0.65 -15.69 -10.31
N ASN A 1073 0.15 -16.66 -10.73
CA ASN A 1073 1.50 -16.87 -10.17
C ASN A 1073 2.36 -15.58 -10.23
N ASP A 1074 1.96 -14.60 -11.04
CA ASP A 1074 2.71 -13.36 -11.31
C ASP A 1074 2.03 -12.07 -10.77
N VAL A 1075 0.80 -12.13 -10.24
CA VAL A 1075 0.13 -10.92 -9.71
C VAL A 1075 0.13 -10.97 -8.20
N GLU A 1076 0.80 -10.00 -7.62
CA GLU A 1076 0.94 -9.82 -6.18
C GLU A 1076 -0.43 -9.71 -5.47
N PRO A 1077 -0.65 -10.47 -4.38
CA PRO A 1077 -1.83 -10.32 -3.55
C PRO A 1077 -1.79 -8.99 -2.79
N ASN A 1078 -2.91 -8.27 -2.72
CA ASN A 1078 -3.00 -7.00 -2.00
C ASN A 1078 -3.87 -7.18 -0.75
N PHE A 1079 -3.29 -6.96 0.43
CA PHE A 1079 -3.89 -7.31 1.71
C PHE A 1079 -4.70 -6.21 2.42
N ASN A 1080 -5.04 -5.10 1.78
CA ASN A 1080 -5.73 -3.96 2.43
C ASN A 1080 -7.21 -4.20 2.81
N TYR A 1081 -7.57 -5.38 3.33
CA TYR A 1081 -8.95 -5.80 3.54
C TYR A 1081 -9.52 -5.30 4.86
N SER A 1082 -10.43 -4.35 4.80
CA SER A 1082 -11.29 -3.97 5.94
C SER A 1082 -12.69 -3.51 5.51
N GLY A 1083 -12.94 -3.42 4.20
CA GLY A 1083 -14.13 -2.78 3.65
C GLY A 1083 -14.14 -1.27 3.87
N LEU A 1084 -14.89 -0.56 3.02
CA LEU A 1084 -15.03 0.89 3.09
C LEU A 1084 -16.52 1.24 3.16
N PHE A 1085 -16.88 2.04 4.16
CA PHE A 1085 -18.17 2.73 4.25
C PHE A 1085 -18.03 4.12 3.65
N LEU A 1086 -19.01 4.55 2.87
CA LEU A 1086 -19.14 5.92 2.42
C LEU A 1086 -20.49 6.44 2.92
N LEU A 1087 -20.45 7.39 3.86
CA LEU A 1087 -21.64 8.05 4.40
C LEU A 1087 -21.73 9.45 3.80
N GLN A 1088 -22.93 9.95 3.56
CA GLN A 1088 -23.09 11.33 3.10
C GLN A 1088 -23.03 12.33 4.26
N ASP A 1089 -22.30 13.42 4.07
CA ASP A 1089 -22.30 14.54 5.00
C ASP A 1089 -23.57 15.39 4.86
N LYS A 1090 -23.65 16.55 5.53
CA LYS A 1090 -24.83 17.44 5.40
C LYS A 1090 -24.97 18.05 4.02
N ALA A 1091 -23.87 18.30 3.31
CA ALA A 1091 -23.87 18.83 1.95
C ALA A 1091 -24.28 17.77 0.91
N GLY A 1092 -24.23 16.48 1.27
CA GLY A 1092 -24.50 15.36 0.34
C GLY A 1092 -23.21 14.79 -0.27
N GLU A 1093 -22.05 15.21 0.21
CA GLU A 1093 -20.76 14.70 -0.23
C GLU A 1093 -20.44 13.41 0.54
N PHE A 1094 -19.85 12.43 -0.16
CA PHE A 1094 -19.45 11.18 0.48
C PHE A 1094 -18.19 11.37 1.33
N VAL A 1095 -18.24 10.83 2.54
CA VAL A 1095 -17.10 10.74 3.47
C VAL A 1095 -16.83 9.27 3.72
N SER A 1096 -15.60 8.85 3.43
CA SER A 1096 -15.16 7.48 3.59
C SER A 1096 -14.69 7.15 5.00
N TYR A 1097 -15.08 5.97 5.48
CA TYR A 1097 -14.72 5.39 6.76
C TYR A 1097 -14.34 3.93 6.56
N LYS A 1098 -13.33 3.46 7.29
CA LYS A 1098 -12.97 2.05 7.31
C LYS A 1098 -14.01 1.24 8.06
N GLY A 1099 -14.15 -0.04 7.71
CA GLY A 1099 -15.10 -0.93 8.36
C GLY A 1099 -14.98 -0.93 9.88
N HIS A 1100 -13.75 -0.92 10.42
CA HIS A 1100 -13.53 -0.98 11.86
C HIS A 1100 -13.96 0.30 12.60
N GLU A 1101 -13.89 1.48 11.96
CA GLU A 1101 -14.41 2.74 12.50
C GLU A 1101 -15.94 2.69 12.65
N MET A 1102 -16.59 1.86 11.83
CA MET A 1102 -18.02 1.58 11.85
C MET A 1102 -18.39 0.39 12.73
N GLY A 1103 -17.43 -0.27 13.37
CA GLY A 1103 -17.64 -1.41 14.28
C GLY A 1103 -17.52 -2.80 13.63
N LEU A 1104 -16.98 -2.88 12.41
CA LEU A 1104 -16.70 -4.16 11.74
C LEU A 1104 -15.39 -4.78 12.22
N SER A 1105 -15.22 -6.08 11.94
CA SER A 1105 -14.01 -6.81 12.33
C SER A 1105 -12.81 -6.36 11.50
N ARG A 1106 -11.64 -6.31 12.13
CA ARG A 1106 -10.36 -6.11 11.44
C ARG A 1106 -9.76 -7.42 10.90
N ASP A 1107 -10.30 -8.55 11.33
CA ASP A 1107 -9.81 -9.89 10.95
C ASP A 1107 -10.44 -10.39 9.63
N MET A 1108 -10.84 -9.50 8.73
CA MET A 1108 -11.32 -9.90 7.40
C MET A 1108 -10.15 -10.34 6.53
N PHE A 1109 -10.37 -11.23 5.57
CA PHE A 1109 -9.32 -11.71 4.66
C PHE A 1109 -9.59 -11.37 3.20
N SER A 1110 -10.78 -11.61 2.70
CA SER A 1110 -11.16 -11.30 1.33
C SER A 1110 -12.69 -11.20 1.25
N PRO A 1111 -13.31 -10.13 1.78
CA PRO A 1111 -14.75 -9.94 1.65
C PRO A 1111 -15.15 -9.86 0.18
N ARG A 1112 -16.18 -10.63 -0.22
CA ARG A 1112 -16.64 -10.73 -1.62
C ARG A 1112 -18.07 -10.28 -1.81
N CYS A 1113 -18.94 -10.51 -0.84
CA CYS A 1113 -20.35 -10.19 -0.95
C CYS A 1113 -20.89 -9.64 0.38
N ILE A 1114 -21.90 -8.77 0.28
CA ILE A 1114 -22.58 -8.16 1.42
C ILE A 1114 -24.09 -8.15 1.16
N LEU A 1115 -24.86 -8.45 2.21
CA LEU A 1115 -26.31 -8.26 2.23
C LEU A 1115 -26.71 -7.35 3.39
N ALA A 1116 -27.49 -6.31 3.10
CA ALA A 1116 -28.14 -5.45 4.09
C ALA A 1116 -29.61 -5.85 4.27
N HIS A 1117 -30.05 -6.13 5.50
CA HIS A 1117 -31.44 -6.48 5.81
C HIS A 1117 -31.79 -6.35 7.29
N ASP A 1118 -33.06 -6.11 7.63
CA ASP A 1118 -33.54 -6.14 9.01
C ASP A 1118 -33.81 -7.58 9.46
N LEU A 1119 -32.82 -8.17 10.15
CA LEU A 1119 -32.79 -9.57 10.57
C LEU A 1119 -33.46 -9.78 11.93
N ASN A 1120 -33.39 -8.78 12.81
CA ASN A 1120 -33.92 -8.88 14.17
C ASN A 1120 -35.32 -8.25 14.34
N ASN A 1121 -35.88 -7.69 13.26
CA ASN A 1121 -37.11 -6.93 13.25
C ASN A 1121 -37.07 -5.77 14.24
N ASP A 1122 -36.09 -4.88 14.12
CA ASP A 1122 -36.04 -3.60 14.85
C ASP A 1122 -36.15 -2.38 13.92
N ASN A 1123 -36.40 -2.62 12.63
CA ASN A 1123 -36.47 -1.65 11.54
C ASN A 1123 -35.12 -1.03 11.15
N LYS A 1124 -33.99 -1.69 11.43
CA LYS A 1124 -32.68 -1.24 10.95
C LYS A 1124 -32.04 -2.29 10.06
N PRO A 1125 -31.28 -1.88 9.03
CA PRO A 1125 -30.58 -2.83 8.19
C PRO A 1125 -29.32 -3.33 8.91
N GLU A 1126 -29.34 -4.59 9.33
CA GLU A 1126 -28.15 -5.36 9.67
C GLU A 1126 -27.36 -5.73 8.42
N ILE A 1127 -26.07 -6.02 8.60
CA ILE A 1127 -25.19 -6.43 7.50
C ILE A 1127 -24.64 -7.83 7.74
N ILE A 1128 -24.59 -8.61 6.66
CA ILE A 1128 -23.91 -9.90 6.61
C ILE A 1128 -22.85 -9.83 5.51
N ILE A 1129 -21.62 -10.18 5.84
CA ILE A 1129 -20.50 -10.17 4.90
C ILE A 1129 -19.98 -11.60 4.71
N GLY A 1130 -19.86 -12.00 3.46
CA GLY A 1130 -19.21 -13.24 3.03
C GLY A 1130 -17.75 -13.00 2.73
N ASP A 1131 -16.89 -13.68 3.47
CA ASP A 1131 -15.43 -13.58 3.39
C ASP A 1131 -14.84 -14.85 2.76
N TYR A 1132 -14.15 -14.70 1.63
CA TYR A 1132 -13.55 -15.82 0.90
C TYR A 1132 -12.38 -16.42 1.67
N GLY A 1133 -12.44 -17.72 1.96
CA GLY A 1133 -11.43 -18.41 2.78
C GLY A 1133 -11.65 -18.27 4.29
N LYS A 1134 -12.69 -17.55 4.74
CA LYS A 1134 -13.10 -17.40 6.15
C LYS A 1134 -14.61 -17.68 6.32
N SER A 1135 -15.15 -17.30 7.48
CA SER A 1135 -16.55 -17.46 7.88
C SER A 1135 -17.40 -16.24 7.50
N TYR A 1136 -18.72 -16.42 7.45
CA TYR A 1136 -19.66 -15.29 7.37
C TYR A 1136 -19.65 -14.49 8.67
N MET A 1137 -19.65 -13.17 8.55
CA MET A 1137 -19.70 -12.24 9.69
C MET A 1137 -21.00 -11.46 9.66
N THR A 1138 -21.72 -11.45 10.79
CA THR A 1138 -23.00 -10.74 10.94
C THR A 1138 -22.86 -9.63 11.96
N TYR A 1139 -23.39 -8.45 11.63
CA TYR A 1139 -23.31 -7.25 12.46
C TYR A 1139 -24.69 -6.63 12.68
N ILE A 1140 -25.00 -6.29 13.94
CA ILE A 1140 -26.23 -5.58 14.31
C ILE A 1140 -26.05 -4.08 14.08
N ASN A 1141 -27.06 -3.44 13.49
CA ASN A 1141 -27.11 -1.99 13.40
C ASN A 1141 -27.63 -1.37 14.71
N ARG A 1142 -26.78 -0.55 15.33
CA ARG A 1142 -27.01 0.18 16.59
C ARG A 1142 -27.24 1.67 16.39
N SER A 1143 -27.51 2.11 15.15
CA SER A 1143 -27.84 3.51 14.89
C SER A 1143 -28.93 4.02 15.84
N LYS A 1144 -28.76 5.27 16.30
CA LYS A 1144 -29.72 5.94 17.19
C LYS A 1144 -30.92 6.52 16.43
N ASN A 1145 -30.81 6.60 15.11
CA ASN A 1145 -31.87 7.07 14.24
C ASN A 1145 -32.94 5.98 14.07
N LYS A 1146 -34.13 6.40 13.64
CA LYS A 1146 -35.29 5.52 13.46
C LYS A 1146 -35.58 5.38 11.98
N ALA A 1147 -36.05 4.22 11.57
CA ALA A 1147 -36.56 4.00 10.23
C ALA A 1147 -38.03 3.58 10.23
N PHE A 1148 -38.69 3.79 9.09
CA PHE A 1148 -39.90 3.07 8.75
C PHE A 1148 -39.53 1.74 8.10
N LYS A 1149 -40.20 0.64 8.48
CA LYS A 1149 -40.15 -0.62 7.74
C LYS A 1149 -41.36 -0.71 6.83
N LEU A 1150 -41.14 -0.91 5.53
CA LEU A 1150 -42.19 -1.22 4.57
C LEU A 1150 -41.93 -2.61 3.98
N GLY A 1151 -42.86 -3.54 4.16
CA GLY A 1151 -42.86 -4.83 3.47
C GLY A 1151 -43.97 -4.89 2.42
N ILE A 1152 -43.66 -5.39 1.22
CA ILE A 1152 -44.65 -5.61 0.17
C ILE A 1152 -44.96 -7.10 0.06
N ILE A 1153 -46.23 -7.46 0.23
CA ILE A 1153 -46.72 -8.83 0.10
C ILE A 1153 -47.31 -9.02 -1.29
N GLY A 1154 -46.69 -9.88 -2.07
CA GLY A 1154 -47.27 -10.48 -3.27
C GLY A 1154 -46.21 -11.24 -4.07
N ASP A 1155 -46.47 -11.44 -5.36
CA ASP A 1155 -45.56 -12.16 -6.25
C ASP A 1155 -44.39 -11.26 -6.66
N ASP A 1156 -43.16 -11.75 -6.54
CA ASP A 1156 -41.93 -11.00 -6.85
C ASP A 1156 -41.94 -10.46 -8.28
N VAL A 1157 -42.49 -11.24 -9.22
CA VAL A 1157 -42.66 -10.83 -10.64
C VAL A 1157 -43.58 -9.60 -10.76
N SER A 1158 -44.61 -9.52 -9.92
CA SER A 1158 -45.62 -8.46 -9.96
C SER A 1158 -45.17 -7.17 -9.27
N ILE A 1159 -44.23 -7.27 -8.33
CA ILE A 1159 -43.64 -6.11 -7.63
C ILE A 1159 -42.27 -5.71 -8.17
N PHE A 1160 -41.76 -6.38 -9.20
CA PHE A 1160 -40.52 -5.99 -9.85
C PHE A 1160 -40.52 -4.50 -10.19
N GLY A 1161 -39.45 -3.79 -9.80
CA GLY A 1161 -39.36 -2.36 -10.04
C GLY A 1161 -40.23 -1.50 -9.12
N ALA A 1162 -40.82 -2.06 -8.05
CA ALA A 1162 -41.54 -1.27 -7.04
C ALA A 1162 -40.66 -0.14 -6.51
N LYS A 1163 -41.15 1.09 -6.59
CA LYS A 1163 -40.45 2.32 -6.20
C LYS A 1163 -41.06 2.89 -4.94
N ILE A 1164 -40.23 3.22 -3.96
CA ILE A 1164 -40.66 3.72 -2.66
C ILE A 1164 -39.90 5.01 -2.35
N LYS A 1165 -40.64 6.05 -1.96
CA LYS A 1165 -40.10 7.32 -1.47
C LYS A 1165 -40.81 7.75 -0.20
N ILE A 1166 -40.07 8.26 0.78
CA ILE A 1166 -40.64 8.97 1.92
C ILE A 1166 -41.16 10.33 1.45
N LYS A 1167 -42.33 10.75 1.94
CA LYS A 1167 -42.89 12.09 1.71
C LYS A 1167 -42.81 12.95 2.96
N TYR A 1168 -42.23 14.13 2.85
CA TYR A 1168 -42.15 15.12 3.93
C TYR A 1168 -43.27 16.16 3.84
N ASP A 1169 -43.57 16.83 4.95
CA ASP A 1169 -44.58 17.90 5.02
C ASP A 1169 -44.23 19.15 4.19
N SER A 1170 -42.94 19.37 3.94
CA SER A 1170 -42.42 20.38 3.01
C SER A 1170 -42.78 20.12 1.54
N GLY A 1171 -43.20 18.90 1.19
CA GLY A 1171 -43.68 18.54 -0.15
C GLY A 1171 -42.65 17.87 -1.04
N ASP A 1172 -41.37 17.84 -0.68
CA ASP A 1172 -40.33 17.02 -1.32
C ASP A 1172 -40.26 15.61 -0.68
N THR A 1173 -39.36 14.78 -1.20
CA THR A 1173 -39.26 13.34 -0.86
C THR A 1173 -37.86 12.96 -0.41
N GLY A 1174 -37.76 11.83 0.32
CA GLY A 1174 -36.48 11.16 0.55
C GLY A 1174 -35.98 10.40 -0.70
N PRO A 1175 -34.86 9.66 -0.55
CA PRO A 1175 -34.24 8.93 -1.65
C PRO A 1175 -35.15 7.83 -2.19
N LEU A 1176 -34.91 7.45 -3.44
CA LEU A 1176 -35.61 6.38 -4.13
C LEU A 1176 -35.09 5.00 -3.69
N TYR A 1177 -35.98 4.19 -3.14
CA TYR A 1177 -35.76 2.76 -2.93
C TYR A 1177 -36.45 1.96 -4.04
N VAL A 1178 -35.75 0.98 -4.62
CA VAL A 1178 -36.32 0.12 -5.68
C VAL A 1178 -36.20 -1.35 -5.31
N TYR A 1179 -37.26 -2.12 -5.55
CA TYR A 1179 -37.18 -3.57 -5.49
C TYR A 1179 -36.48 -4.12 -6.73
N THR A 1180 -35.32 -4.74 -6.51
CA THR A 1180 -34.61 -5.53 -7.50
C THR A 1180 -34.46 -6.98 -7.00
N PRO A 1181 -34.47 -7.99 -7.89
CA PRO A 1181 -34.28 -9.39 -7.49
C PRO A 1181 -32.98 -9.64 -6.71
N ARG A 1182 -31.92 -8.89 -7.06
CA ARG A 1182 -30.61 -8.88 -6.41
C ARG A 1182 -30.20 -7.43 -6.18
N LYS A 1183 -29.63 -7.11 -5.01
CA LYS A 1183 -29.14 -5.76 -4.67
C LYS A 1183 -27.61 -5.60 -4.78
N GLY A 1184 -26.91 -6.66 -5.15
CA GLY A 1184 -25.46 -6.66 -5.36
C GLY A 1184 -24.91 -8.04 -5.67
N TYR A 1185 -23.58 -8.13 -5.77
CA TYR A 1185 -22.86 -9.34 -6.17
C TYR A 1185 -23.21 -10.55 -5.29
N ARG A 1186 -23.77 -11.60 -5.91
CA ARG A 1186 -24.03 -12.91 -5.28
C ARG A 1186 -24.95 -12.85 -4.05
N THR A 1187 -25.92 -11.94 -4.10
CA THR A 1187 -26.94 -11.79 -3.06
C THR A 1187 -28.36 -11.88 -3.58
N ALA A 1188 -29.29 -12.37 -2.76
CA ALA A 1188 -30.73 -12.30 -3.03
C ALA A 1188 -31.47 -11.64 -1.87
N THR A 1189 -32.44 -10.79 -2.20
CA THR A 1189 -33.16 -9.94 -1.23
C THR A 1189 -34.66 -10.20 -1.23
N THR A 1190 -35.35 -9.70 -0.21
CA THR A 1190 -36.81 -9.74 -0.10
C THR A 1190 -37.37 -8.32 -0.27
N PRO A 1191 -38.65 -8.16 -0.62
CA PRO A 1191 -39.29 -6.85 -0.82
C PRO A 1191 -39.61 -6.14 0.52
N GLN A 1192 -38.62 -6.05 1.40
CA GLN A 1192 -38.67 -5.32 2.66
C GLN A 1192 -37.62 -4.21 2.65
N PHE A 1193 -38.03 -3.02 3.08
CA PHE A 1193 -37.22 -1.80 3.04
C PHE A 1193 -37.15 -1.18 4.43
N CYS A 1194 -35.94 -0.75 4.82
CA CYS A 1194 -35.73 0.14 5.95
C CYS A 1194 -35.54 1.55 5.39
N LEU A 1195 -36.47 2.44 5.71
CA LEU A 1195 -36.53 3.79 5.16
C LEU A 1195 -36.15 4.77 6.28
N GLY A 1196 -34.87 5.15 6.33
CA GLY A 1196 -34.40 6.20 7.24
C GLY A 1196 -34.92 7.57 6.80
N TYR A 1197 -34.89 8.54 7.70
CA TYR A 1197 -35.43 9.87 7.44
C TYR A 1197 -34.72 10.93 8.26
N GLU A 1198 -34.69 12.15 7.72
CA GLU A 1198 -34.08 13.28 8.39
C GLU A 1198 -34.86 13.63 9.67
N LYS A 1199 -34.20 13.52 10.82
CA LYS A 1199 -34.81 13.70 12.15
C LYS A 1199 -35.53 15.05 12.35
N ASN A 1200 -35.10 16.09 11.65
CA ASN A 1200 -35.67 17.45 11.77
C ASN A 1200 -36.85 17.69 10.83
N ARG A 1201 -37.21 16.70 10.01
CA ARG A 1201 -38.26 16.81 9.01
C ARG A 1201 -39.42 15.90 9.37
N LYS A 1202 -40.64 16.38 9.15
CA LYS A 1202 -41.83 15.61 9.49
C LYS A 1202 -42.24 14.75 8.32
N VAL A 1203 -42.19 13.44 8.50
CA VAL A 1203 -42.72 12.47 7.54
C VAL A 1203 -44.24 12.47 7.58
N VAL A 1204 -44.89 12.66 6.42
CA VAL A 1204 -46.36 12.65 6.28
C VAL A 1204 -46.90 11.38 5.64
N GLY A 1205 -46.09 10.70 4.83
CA GLY A 1205 -46.52 9.49 4.13
C GLY A 1205 -45.40 8.77 3.41
N LEU A 1206 -45.73 7.61 2.83
CA LEU A 1206 -44.89 6.86 1.90
C LEU A 1206 -45.56 6.86 0.52
N ASN A 1207 -44.81 7.23 -0.51
CA ASN A 1207 -45.22 7.06 -1.90
C ASN A 1207 -44.71 5.70 -2.36
N VAL A 1208 -45.62 4.84 -2.82
CA VAL A 1208 -45.28 3.53 -3.40
C VAL A 1208 -45.80 3.50 -4.82
N GLN A 1209 -44.94 3.15 -5.78
CA GLN A 1209 -45.31 3.00 -7.19
C GLN A 1209 -45.00 1.56 -7.64
N ILE A 1210 -45.97 0.89 -8.23
CA ILE A 1210 -45.84 -0.47 -8.79
C ILE A 1210 -46.60 -0.53 -10.11
N ASN A 1211 -45.96 -0.99 -11.19
CA ASN A 1211 -46.58 -1.13 -12.52
C ASN A 1211 -47.33 0.13 -13.00
N ASN A 1212 -46.73 1.31 -12.83
CA ASN A 1212 -47.30 2.64 -13.14
C ASN A 1212 -48.49 3.10 -12.28
N ASN A 1213 -48.92 2.31 -11.29
CA ASN A 1213 -49.88 2.75 -10.30
C ASN A 1213 -49.15 3.33 -9.09
N GLU A 1214 -49.62 4.47 -8.60
CA GLU A 1214 -49.10 5.11 -7.39
C GLU A 1214 -50.11 4.99 -6.25
N GLN A 1215 -49.62 4.68 -5.06
CA GLN A 1215 -50.38 4.67 -3.83
C GLN A 1215 -49.67 5.50 -2.76
N TYR A 1216 -50.43 6.41 -2.16
CA TYR A 1216 -49.99 7.20 -1.02
C TYR A 1216 -50.44 6.52 0.29
N ILE A 1217 -49.47 6.22 1.17
CA ILE A 1217 -49.72 5.62 2.48
C ILE A 1217 -49.48 6.71 3.55
N PRO A 1218 -50.53 7.30 4.16
CA PRO A 1218 -50.33 8.30 5.20
C PRO A 1218 -49.73 7.66 6.46
N VAL A 1219 -48.68 8.28 7.00
CA VAL A 1219 -48.02 7.80 8.23
C VAL A 1219 -48.86 8.16 9.45
N LYS A 1220 -49.02 7.22 10.37
CA LYS A 1220 -49.72 7.41 11.65
C LYS A 1220 -48.72 7.64 12.79
N PRO A 1221 -49.07 8.47 13.80
CA PRO A 1221 -48.23 8.65 14.98
C PRO A 1221 -47.89 7.31 15.65
N ASN A 1222 -46.62 7.11 16.00
CA ASN A 1222 -46.08 5.91 16.64
C ASN A 1222 -46.21 4.60 15.83
N VAL A 1223 -46.55 4.66 14.54
CA VAL A 1223 -46.57 3.49 13.64
C VAL A 1223 -45.38 3.55 12.69
N TYR A 1224 -44.45 2.62 12.84
CA TYR A 1224 -43.21 2.57 12.07
C TYR A 1224 -43.12 1.34 11.14
N ARG A 1225 -44.12 0.47 11.15
CA ARG A 1225 -44.18 -0.71 10.29
C ARG A 1225 -45.42 -0.65 9.42
N TYR A 1226 -45.21 -0.79 8.13
CA TYR A 1226 -46.25 -0.80 7.11
C TYR A 1226 -46.10 -2.09 6.30
N THR A 1227 -47.24 -2.67 5.97
CA THR A 1227 -47.33 -3.82 5.08
C THR A 1227 -48.30 -3.44 3.98
N LEU A 1228 -47.88 -3.66 2.74
CA LEU A 1228 -48.69 -3.41 1.57
C LEU A 1228 -48.99 -4.74 0.88
N GLU A 1229 -50.25 -5.14 0.81
CA GLU A 1229 -50.67 -6.30 0.02
C GLU A 1229 -50.98 -5.87 -1.41
N LEU A 1230 -50.38 -6.53 -2.42
CA LEU A 1230 -50.59 -6.20 -3.83
C LEU A 1230 -52.07 -6.23 -4.27
N ASN A 1231 -52.91 -7.05 -3.63
CA ASN A 1231 -54.35 -7.10 -3.91
C ASN A 1231 -55.11 -5.83 -3.47
N SER A 1232 -54.44 -4.92 -2.74
CA SER A 1232 -54.99 -3.63 -2.29
C SER A 1232 -54.68 -2.46 -3.24
N PHE A 1233 -53.97 -2.73 -4.34
CA PHE A 1233 -53.61 -1.78 -5.40
C PHE A 1233 -54.63 -1.75 -6.54
#